data_AF-A0A553DTN1-F1
#
_entry.id   AF-A0A553DTN1-F1
#
_cell.length_a   1.000
_cell.length_b   1.000
_cell.length_c   1.000
_cell.angle_alpha   90.00
_cell.angle_beta   90.00
_cell.angle_gamma   90.00
#
_symmetry.space_group_name_H-M   'P 1'
#
loop_
_entity.id
_entity.type
_entity.pdbx_description
1 polymer ?
#
loop_
_entity_poly.entity_id
_entity_poly.type
_entity_poly.pdbx_seq_one_letter_code
_entity_poly.pdbx_strand_id
1 'polypeptide(L)'
;MKIEFLGHGILEEQDNTVGNYLHKSFKDKNFDTFKCFVAYTTLSGLSIFIDELEKVKLNYKKIEFYLGVDDKGTSREALLELLEREIDTYIYYNPTKRTRAIYHPKLYIFNGEKANRILIGSSNLTRPGLFNNVETSLAIDFVSGNFQGEKLKRQIEEYFFNFLDKSNQNIKKLDSNLIKYLTVNGLILDEKRIYESEEDIEKNNIKDDEGNDLFTAVEASYVDLEDLENIGSQTEIKNYQSKIILNDYYFSMWKINFERFKIFKEKYKSVIIPKDYVNRSLYTWYLNQKALYREERIPEEHLEKLVKNGFNFASGHDIRFDKIWEESYLELKEYFVKFKNSDVPRKKDSKDPLYKLSNFVAMQRHYKKYDDNRMSEHKIKKLEEIDFSWELGYKRNSQISKDDDQWFKNLTIYSEFKKKYNREPKQKRNTDEYKIARWRNDQTVNRKRGLLSQDRIELLESENIIWDLEEHEFKIKLNKLIDYKKEFGNFNVPLSYKTDGIALGNFIYSLKNRGTRKEYKEILEEIGVDGIILRSEVDRKDKKYRKLTLVWKNNFEKLKALKEKGENINQINQDYQEDKKFGTWVSSQKRRYTFDNLNDEQIQLLENLDLKLSKENSTDEKWNLFYDLLCEYKISNGNCRVTKSFDKELYTWSASQRRAKRIKTLTPEKIAKLEEIEFEWELTLAPTKKNVL
;
A
#
# COMPACT_ATOMS: atom_id res chain seq x y z
N MET A 1 -17.20 -9.21 0.89
CA MET A 1 -17.86 -8.54 2.02
C MET A 1 -19.16 -7.94 1.51
N LYS A 2 -20.27 -8.28 2.16
CA LYS A 2 -21.61 -7.77 1.92
C LYS A 2 -22.02 -7.01 3.17
N ILE A 3 -22.59 -5.83 3.02
CA ILE A 3 -23.07 -5.01 4.13
C ILE A 3 -24.53 -4.71 3.83
N GLU A 4 -25.40 -5.03 4.79
CA GLU A 4 -26.84 -4.84 4.69
C GLU A 4 -27.33 -4.03 5.89
N PHE A 5 -28.25 -3.11 5.61
CA PHE A 5 -28.95 -2.37 6.64
C PHE A 5 -30.13 -3.20 7.14
N LEU A 6 -30.20 -3.38 8.45
CA LEU A 6 -31.31 -4.04 9.15
C LEU A 6 -32.10 -2.94 9.87
N GLY A 7 -33.33 -2.72 9.43
CA GLY A 7 -34.24 -1.77 10.03
C GLY A 7 -35.54 -2.47 10.37
N HIS A 8 -36.04 -2.25 11.59
CA HIS A 8 -37.32 -2.79 12.04
C HIS A 8 -38.08 -1.78 12.91
N GLY A 9 -39.36 -2.01 13.17
CA GLY A 9 -40.29 -1.12 13.89
C GLY A 9 -41.00 0.01 13.11
N ILE A 10 -40.81 0.19 11.79
CA ILE A 10 -41.45 1.27 11.01
C ILE A 10 -42.43 0.76 9.94
N LEU A 11 -42.06 -0.25 9.16
CA LEU A 11 -42.88 -0.78 8.04
C LEU A 11 -43.56 -2.11 8.44
N GLU A 12 -44.71 -2.45 7.86
CA GLU A 12 -45.45 -3.66 8.25
C GLU A 12 -44.71 -4.98 7.90
N GLU A 13 -43.95 -5.00 6.81
CA GLU A 13 -43.17 -6.16 6.35
C GLU A 13 -41.69 -6.03 6.76
N GLN A 14 -41.21 -6.88 7.68
CA GLN A 14 -39.83 -6.80 8.20
C GLN A 14 -39.13 -8.16 8.25
N ASP A 15 -38.84 -8.72 7.07
CA ASP A 15 -38.02 -9.94 6.97
C ASP A 15 -36.55 -9.74 7.38
N ASN A 16 -36.12 -8.48 7.56
CA ASN A 16 -34.72 -8.08 7.78
C ASN A 16 -34.46 -7.52 9.18
N THR A 17 -34.98 -8.18 10.22
CA THR A 17 -34.67 -7.86 11.62
C THR A 17 -33.36 -8.50 12.10
N VAL A 18 -32.78 -8.00 13.20
CA VAL A 18 -31.63 -8.66 13.85
C VAL A 18 -32.03 -10.04 14.34
N GLY A 19 -33.25 -10.21 14.86
CA GLY A 19 -33.77 -11.52 15.28
C GLY A 19 -33.78 -12.55 14.14
N ASN A 20 -34.25 -12.17 12.95
CA ASN A 20 -34.24 -13.05 11.77
C ASN A 20 -32.82 -13.41 11.34
N TYR A 21 -31.88 -12.46 11.43
CA TYR A 21 -30.47 -12.73 11.13
C TYR A 21 -29.79 -13.63 12.15
N LEU A 22 -30.12 -13.49 13.45
CA LEU A 22 -29.64 -14.42 14.49
C LEU A 22 -30.13 -15.84 14.20
N HIS A 23 -31.42 -16.00 13.91
CA HIS A 23 -32.02 -17.28 13.55
C HIS A 23 -31.34 -17.94 12.34
N LYS A 24 -31.20 -17.18 11.25
CA LYS A 24 -30.48 -17.62 10.03
C LYS A 24 -29.07 -18.09 10.35
N SER A 25 -28.39 -17.38 11.26
CA SER A 25 -26.98 -17.64 11.58
C SER A 25 -26.81 -18.90 12.42
N PHE A 26 -27.66 -19.16 13.40
CA PHE A 26 -27.59 -20.42 14.17
C PHE A 26 -27.89 -21.65 13.31
N LYS A 27 -28.74 -21.52 12.29
CA LYS A 27 -29.01 -22.61 11.32
C LYS A 27 -27.93 -22.80 10.26
N ASP A 28 -27.02 -21.83 10.09
CA ASP A 28 -25.97 -21.87 9.07
C ASP A 28 -24.76 -22.72 9.54
N LYS A 29 -24.44 -23.75 8.76
CA LYS A 29 -23.34 -24.69 9.04
C LYS A 29 -21.95 -24.09 8.79
N ASN A 30 -21.86 -22.90 8.22
CA ASN A 30 -20.59 -22.23 7.96
C ASN A 30 -20.00 -21.54 9.20
N PHE A 31 -20.77 -21.44 10.30
CA PHE A 31 -20.32 -20.88 11.56
C PHE A 31 -20.08 -21.97 12.61
N ASP A 32 -19.06 -21.79 13.42
CA ASP A 32 -18.67 -22.68 14.51
C ASP A 32 -18.41 -21.95 15.83
N THR A 33 -18.52 -20.63 15.84
CA THR A 33 -18.22 -19.79 17.01
C THR A 33 -19.23 -18.65 17.07
N PHE A 34 -19.79 -18.42 18.26
CA PHE A 34 -20.68 -17.28 18.51
C PHE A 34 -20.18 -16.45 19.71
N LYS A 35 -20.16 -15.13 19.57
CA LYS A 35 -19.91 -14.18 20.66
C LYS A 35 -20.98 -13.09 20.66
N CYS A 36 -21.55 -12.82 21.82
CA CYS A 36 -22.60 -11.83 22.04
C CYS A 36 -22.13 -10.78 23.05
N PHE A 37 -22.23 -9.49 22.70
CA PHE A 37 -21.95 -8.36 23.57
C PHE A 37 -23.17 -7.43 23.56
N VAL A 38 -24.01 -7.52 24.59
CA VAL A 38 -25.27 -6.77 24.65
C VAL A 38 -25.49 -6.15 26.01
N ALA A 39 -26.09 -4.96 26.02
CA ALA A 39 -26.40 -4.24 27.25
C ALA A 39 -27.51 -4.93 28.03
N TYR A 40 -28.60 -5.28 27.35
CA TYR A 40 -29.85 -5.77 27.94
C TYR A 40 -30.22 -7.13 27.36
N THR A 41 -30.74 -8.01 28.21
CA THR A 41 -31.18 -9.36 27.82
C THR A 41 -32.37 -9.80 28.64
N THR A 42 -33.47 -10.12 27.96
CA THR A 42 -34.69 -10.67 28.61
C THR A 42 -34.89 -12.12 28.22
N LEU A 43 -35.59 -12.89 29.05
CA LEU A 43 -36.00 -14.27 28.79
C LEU A 43 -36.87 -14.30 27.55
N SER A 44 -37.82 -13.38 27.39
CA SER A 44 -38.65 -13.29 26.17
C SER A 44 -37.86 -13.13 24.88
N GLY A 45 -36.70 -12.48 24.91
CA GLY A 45 -35.80 -12.36 23.76
C GLY A 45 -34.92 -13.60 23.59
N LEU A 46 -34.39 -14.13 24.69
CA LEU A 46 -33.50 -15.30 24.69
C LEU A 46 -34.22 -16.60 24.33
N SER A 47 -35.46 -16.80 24.81
CA SER A 47 -36.23 -18.02 24.65
C SER A 47 -36.53 -18.35 23.19
N ILE A 48 -36.51 -17.33 22.32
CA ILE A 48 -36.67 -17.48 20.87
C ILE A 48 -35.54 -18.32 20.28
N PHE A 49 -34.32 -18.23 20.84
CA PHE A 49 -33.13 -18.89 20.31
C PHE A 49 -32.59 -20.02 21.18
N ILE A 50 -33.26 -20.35 22.29
CA ILE A 50 -32.68 -21.28 23.27
C ILE A 50 -32.49 -22.68 22.70
N ASP A 51 -33.49 -23.17 21.94
CA ASP A 51 -33.44 -24.47 21.29
C ASP A 51 -32.37 -24.51 20.17
N GLU A 52 -32.18 -23.40 19.44
CA GLU A 52 -31.07 -23.30 18.49
C GLU A 52 -29.73 -23.31 19.18
N LEU A 53 -29.58 -22.55 20.28
CA LEU A 53 -28.36 -22.49 21.07
C LEU A 53 -27.96 -23.87 21.60
N GLU A 54 -28.92 -24.66 22.09
CA GLU A 54 -28.67 -26.05 22.50
C GLU A 54 -28.21 -26.93 21.35
N LYS A 55 -28.87 -26.83 20.19
CA LYS A 55 -28.50 -27.60 18.99
C LYS A 55 -27.11 -27.25 18.50
N VAL A 56 -26.76 -25.95 18.45
CA VAL A 56 -25.45 -25.51 17.96
C VAL A 56 -24.34 -25.74 18.99
N LYS A 57 -24.65 -25.74 20.30
CA LYS A 57 -23.67 -25.98 21.38
C LYS A 57 -22.91 -27.29 21.20
N LEU A 58 -23.53 -28.31 20.61
CA LEU A 58 -22.89 -29.60 20.33
C LEU A 58 -21.82 -29.54 19.23
N ASN A 59 -21.94 -28.58 18.30
CA ASN A 59 -21.10 -28.50 17.10
C ASN A 59 -20.17 -27.28 17.11
N TYR A 60 -20.55 -26.22 17.83
CA TYR A 60 -19.78 -25.00 17.90
C TYR A 60 -18.59 -25.20 18.84
N LYS A 61 -17.43 -24.69 18.41
CA LYS A 61 -16.21 -24.64 19.21
C LYS A 61 -16.39 -23.78 20.46
N LYS A 62 -17.16 -22.70 20.34
CA LYS A 62 -17.32 -21.73 21.44
C LYS A 62 -18.58 -20.87 21.28
N ILE A 63 -19.29 -20.67 22.39
CA ILE A 63 -20.46 -19.79 22.51
C ILE A 63 -20.23 -18.93 23.75
N GLU A 64 -20.05 -17.62 23.59
CA GLU A 64 -19.81 -16.70 24.72
C GLU A 64 -20.78 -15.53 24.75
N PHE A 65 -21.30 -15.24 25.94
CA PHE A 65 -22.16 -14.09 26.21
C PHE A 65 -21.45 -13.12 27.16
N TYR A 66 -21.44 -11.84 26.82
CA TYR A 66 -20.91 -10.73 27.62
C TYR A 66 -22.02 -9.71 27.84
N LEU A 67 -22.66 -9.79 29.00
CA LEU A 67 -23.93 -9.12 29.29
C LEU A 67 -23.77 -7.99 30.28
N GLY A 68 -24.48 -6.89 30.04
CA GLY A 68 -24.63 -5.80 30.99
C GLY A 68 -25.73 -6.07 32.00
N VAL A 69 -25.66 -5.40 33.15
CA VAL A 69 -26.73 -5.34 34.16
C VAL A 69 -27.03 -3.89 34.56
N ASP A 70 -26.49 -2.92 33.83
CA ASP A 70 -26.81 -1.51 34.00
C ASP A 70 -28.28 -1.25 33.63
N ASP A 71 -28.86 -0.21 34.22
CA ASP A 71 -30.25 0.23 33.99
C ASP A 71 -31.33 -0.87 34.16
N LYS A 72 -30.97 -2.02 34.77
CA LYS A 72 -31.87 -3.14 35.08
C LYS A 72 -32.55 -3.77 33.87
N GLY A 73 -31.97 -3.61 32.67
CA GLY A 73 -32.52 -4.16 31.42
C GLY A 73 -32.27 -5.66 31.22
N THR A 74 -31.52 -6.32 32.11
CA THR A 74 -31.25 -7.77 32.05
C THR A 74 -32.08 -8.51 33.10
N SER A 75 -32.90 -9.47 32.66
CA SER A 75 -33.80 -10.22 33.55
C SER A 75 -33.08 -11.33 34.30
N ARG A 76 -33.53 -11.58 35.52
CA ARG A 76 -33.03 -12.68 36.35
C ARG A 76 -33.26 -14.04 35.67
N GLU A 77 -34.40 -14.20 35.03
CA GLU A 77 -34.79 -15.43 34.35
C GLU A 77 -33.87 -15.74 33.16
N ALA A 78 -33.48 -14.73 32.37
CA ALA A 78 -32.53 -14.93 31.27
C ALA A 78 -31.17 -15.45 31.76
N LEU A 79 -30.67 -14.92 32.88
CA LEU A 79 -29.41 -15.38 33.47
C LEU A 79 -29.52 -16.81 34.03
N LEU A 80 -30.66 -17.16 34.62
CA LEU A 80 -30.90 -18.52 35.10
C LEU A 80 -30.93 -19.52 33.93
N GLU A 81 -31.61 -19.18 32.84
CA GLU A 81 -31.70 -20.03 31.64
C GLU A 81 -30.30 -20.27 31.04
N LEU A 82 -29.48 -19.22 30.89
CA LEU A 82 -28.10 -19.36 30.39
C LEU A 82 -27.22 -20.21 31.31
N LEU A 83 -27.41 -20.10 32.63
CA LEU A 83 -26.66 -20.89 33.62
C LEU A 83 -27.08 -22.36 33.59
N GLU A 84 -28.38 -22.64 33.54
CA GLU A 84 -28.94 -24.00 33.49
C GLU A 84 -28.49 -24.75 32.23
N ARG A 85 -28.44 -24.05 31.10
CA ARG A 85 -27.99 -24.58 29.81
C ARG A 85 -26.47 -24.64 29.69
N GLU A 86 -25.73 -24.29 30.75
CA GLU A 86 -24.28 -24.21 30.82
C GLU A 86 -23.67 -23.45 29.62
N ILE A 87 -24.19 -22.27 29.31
CA ILE A 87 -23.64 -21.37 28.28
C ILE A 87 -22.60 -20.46 28.93
N ASP A 88 -21.42 -20.35 28.32
CA ASP A 88 -20.32 -19.53 28.84
C ASP A 88 -20.72 -18.04 28.87
N THR A 89 -21.15 -17.58 30.04
CA THR A 89 -21.73 -16.25 30.24
C THR A 89 -20.89 -15.45 31.22
N TYR A 90 -20.69 -14.18 30.89
CA TYR A 90 -19.87 -13.23 31.63
C TYR A 90 -20.66 -11.94 31.84
N ILE A 91 -20.77 -11.51 33.09
CA ILE A 91 -21.46 -10.29 33.48
C ILE A 91 -20.45 -9.15 33.61
N TYR A 92 -20.72 -8.04 32.93
CA TYR A 92 -20.02 -6.79 33.13
C TYR A 92 -20.85 -5.85 34.00
N TYR A 93 -20.22 -5.26 35.00
CA TYR A 93 -20.82 -4.18 35.80
C TYR A 93 -19.77 -3.14 36.20
N ASN A 94 -20.09 -1.86 36.03
CA ASN A 94 -19.23 -0.76 36.45
C ASN A 94 -19.85 -0.04 37.67
N PRO A 95 -19.35 -0.23 38.90
CA PRO A 95 -19.98 0.30 40.10
C PRO A 95 -19.85 1.83 40.25
N THR A 96 -19.08 2.51 39.39
CA THR A 96 -18.85 3.95 39.54
C THR A 96 -20.03 4.80 39.05
N LYS A 97 -20.68 5.51 39.97
CA LYS A 97 -21.71 6.49 39.64
C LYS A 97 -21.15 7.83 39.16
N ARG A 98 -19.82 8.05 39.24
CA ARG A 98 -19.19 9.34 38.91
C ARG A 98 -19.29 9.71 37.43
N THR A 99 -19.14 8.73 36.54
CA THR A 99 -19.10 8.97 35.09
C THR A 99 -20.42 8.67 34.40
N ARG A 100 -21.39 8.05 35.10
CA ARG A 100 -22.64 7.52 34.51
C ARG A 100 -22.39 6.62 33.29
N ALA A 101 -21.20 6.01 33.20
CA ALA A 101 -20.81 5.20 32.05
C ALA A 101 -21.37 3.79 32.21
N ILE A 102 -22.25 3.41 31.29
CA ILE A 102 -22.91 2.10 31.23
C ILE A 102 -22.28 1.19 30.17
N TYR A 103 -22.41 -0.12 30.34
CA TYR A 103 -22.09 -1.09 29.30
C TYR A 103 -23.21 -1.17 28.29
N HIS A 104 -23.03 -0.51 27.14
CA HIS A 104 -24.08 -0.37 26.14
C HIS A 104 -23.81 -0.93 24.72
N PRO A 105 -22.91 -1.92 24.49
CA PRO A 105 -22.77 -2.50 23.16
C PRO A 105 -24.04 -3.27 22.76
N LYS A 106 -24.24 -3.44 21.45
CA LYS A 106 -25.14 -4.44 20.85
C LYS A 106 -24.44 -5.02 19.62
N LEU A 107 -23.78 -6.15 19.83
CA LEU A 107 -22.87 -6.75 18.88
C LEU A 107 -22.97 -8.28 18.95
N TYR A 108 -23.22 -8.89 17.80
CA TYR A 108 -23.32 -10.33 17.63
C TYR A 108 -22.33 -10.78 16.56
N ILE A 109 -21.47 -11.74 16.89
CA ILE A 109 -20.37 -12.16 16.03
C ILE A 109 -20.46 -13.67 15.82
N PHE A 110 -20.64 -14.08 14.57
CA PHE A 110 -20.51 -15.46 14.13
C PHE A 110 -19.22 -15.59 13.35
N ASN A 111 -18.39 -16.56 13.73
CA ASN A 111 -17.19 -16.92 12.98
C ASN A 111 -17.29 -18.38 12.57
N GLY A 112 -16.62 -18.71 11.47
CA GLY A 112 -16.34 -20.08 11.08
C GLY A 112 -15.23 -20.14 10.04
N GLU A 113 -14.90 -21.36 9.62
CA GLU A 113 -13.76 -21.59 8.73
C GLU A 113 -13.93 -20.89 7.37
N LYS A 114 -15.16 -20.83 6.85
CA LYS A 114 -15.46 -20.30 5.51
C LYS A 114 -16.14 -18.94 5.53
N ALA A 115 -16.93 -18.64 6.54
CA ALA A 115 -17.72 -17.43 6.60
C ALA A 115 -17.71 -16.81 7.99
N ASN A 116 -17.90 -15.50 8.03
CA ASN A 116 -18.08 -14.72 9.25
C ASN A 116 -19.25 -13.76 9.02
N ARG A 117 -19.97 -13.48 10.11
CA ARG A 117 -21.05 -12.50 10.16
C ARG A 117 -20.91 -11.64 11.40
N ILE A 118 -21.04 -10.33 11.22
CA ILE A 118 -21.06 -9.36 12.31
C ILE A 118 -22.37 -8.59 12.21
N LEU A 119 -23.18 -8.65 13.27
CA LEU A 119 -24.37 -7.82 13.43
C LEU A 119 -24.05 -6.75 14.50
N ILE A 120 -24.16 -5.47 14.14
CA ILE A 120 -23.84 -4.37 15.04
C ILE A 120 -24.83 -3.22 14.87
N GLY A 121 -25.34 -2.67 15.97
CA GLY A 121 -26.32 -1.59 15.91
C GLY A 121 -26.97 -1.25 17.24
N SER A 122 -28.28 -1.07 17.23
CA SER A 122 -29.07 -0.65 18.40
C SER A 122 -29.87 -1.78 19.08
N SER A 123 -30.08 -2.91 18.40
CA SER A 123 -30.90 -4.05 18.86
C SER A 123 -30.28 -4.82 20.04
N ASN A 124 -30.88 -4.73 21.23
CA ASN A 124 -30.53 -5.59 22.38
C ASN A 124 -31.15 -7.00 22.23
N LEU A 125 -30.73 -7.95 23.07
CA LEU A 125 -31.30 -9.31 23.11
C LEU A 125 -32.59 -9.36 23.93
N THR A 126 -33.57 -8.54 23.52
CA THR A 126 -34.92 -8.48 24.09
C THR A 126 -35.93 -8.66 22.97
N ARG A 127 -37.12 -9.20 23.24
CA ARG A 127 -38.13 -9.40 22.18
C ARG A 127 -38.43 -8.09 21.44
N PRO A 128 -38.68 -6.95 22.12
CA PRO A 128 -38.87 -5.68 21.43
C PRO A 128 -37.62 -5.24 20.65
N GLY A 129 -36.42 -5.35 21.24
CA GLY A 129 -35.18 -4.94 20.60
C GLY A 129 -34.81 -5.73 19.34
N LEU A 130 -35.33 -6.96 19.20
CA LEU A 130 -35.06 -7.82 18.05
C LEU A 130 -36.11 -7.75 16.94
N PHE A 131 -37.34 -7.33 17.26
CA PHE A 131 -38.48 -7.46 16.35
C PHE A 131 -39.40 -6.23 16.29
N ASN A 132 -39.65 -5.54 17.42
CA ASN A 132 -40.74 -4.56 17.49
C ASN A 132 -40.29 -3.11 17.56
N ASN A 133 -39.20 -2.82 18.28
CA ASN A 133 -38.69 -1.45 18.46
C ASN A 133 -38.25 -0.86 17.11
N VAL A 134 -38.28 0.48 17.03
CA VAL A 134 -37.63 1.20 15.93
C VAL A 134 -36.11 1.09 16.12
N GLU A 135 -35.48 0.15 15.42
CA GLU A 135 -34.07 -0.19 15.57
C GLU A 135 -33.33 -0.12 14.24
N THR A 136 -32.02 0.14 14.31
CA THR A 136 -31.14 0.17 13.15
C THR A 136 -29.84 -0.58 13.44
N SER A 137 -29.53 -1.53 12.57
CA SER A 137 -28.32 -2.35 12.67
C SER A 137 -27.70 -2.59 11.30
N LEU A 138 -26.45 -3.03 11.28
CA LEU A 138 -25.74 -3.48 10.09
C LEU A 138 -25.47 -4.98 10.20
N ALA A 139 -25.83 -5.73 9.17
CA ALA A 139 -25.34 -7.09 8.94
C ALA A 139 -24.15 -7.05 7.99
N ILE A 140 -23.03 -7.60 8.43
CA ILE A 140 -21.76 -7.58 7.71
C ILE A 140 -21.30 -9.02 7.51
N ASP A 141 -21.47 -9.51 6.29
CA ASP A 141 -21.11 -10.88 5.89
C ASP A 141 -19.82 -10.90 5.07
N PHE A 142 -18.90 -11.80 5.41
CA PHE A 142 -17.68 -11.97 4.64
C PHE A 142 -17.12 -13.38 4.75
N VAL A 143 -16.52 -13.83 3.65
CA VAL A 143 -15.76 -15.08 3.60
C VAL A 143 -14.47 -14.91 4.42
N SER A 144 -14.04 -15.95 5.13
CA SER A 144 -12.76 -15.94 5.85
C SER A 144 -11.60 -15.63 4.91
N GLY A 145 -10.69 -14.75 5.33
CA GLY A 145 -9.64 -14.19 4.48
C GLY A 145 -10.08 -12.98 3.62
N ASN A 146 -11.32 -12.49 3.78
CA ASN A 146 -11.70 -11.20 3.22
C ASN A 146 -11.03 -10.06 3.99
N PHE A 147 -10.11 -9.34 3.33
CA PHE A 147 -9.31 -8.27 3.95
C PHE A 147 -10.10 -7.26 4.81
N GLN A 148 -11.19 -6.70 4.30
CA GLN A 148 -11.97 -5.68 5.02
C GLN A 148 -12.72 -6.29 6.22
N GLY A 149 -13.24 -7.51 6.04
CA GLY A 149 -13.90 -8.26 7.11
C GLY A 149 -12.95 -8.68 8.24
N GLU A 150 -11.79 -9.25 7.90
CA GLU A 150 -10.78 -9.66 8.89
C GLU A 150 -10.19 -8.45 9.63
N LYS A 151 -10.00 -7.32 8.93
CA LYS A 151 -9.61 -6.07 9.57
C LYS A 151 -10.65 -5.61 10.59
N LEU A 152 -11.93 -5.59 10.23
CA LEU A 152 -13.02 -5.20 11.13
C LEU A 152 -13.08 -6.13 12.35
N LYS A 153 -13.03 -7.44 12.13
CA LYS A 153 -13.01 -8.45 13.18
C LYS A 153 -11.85 -8.22 14.16
N ARG A 154 -10.63 -8.01 13.67
CA ARG A 154 -9.48 -7.73 14.53
C ARG A 154 -9.65 -6.45 15.33
N GLN A 155 -10.19 -5.37 14.75
CA GLN A 155 -10.44 -4.13 15.49
C GLN A 155 -11.44 -4.34 16.65
N ILE A 156 -12.47 -5.16 16.43
CA ILE A 156 -13.42 -5.54 17.48
C ILE A 156 -12.73 -6.37 18.57
N GLU A 157 -11.92 -7.35 18.18
CA GLU A 157 -11.19 -8.21 19.12
C GLU A 157 -10.13 -7.44 19.93
N GLU A 158 -9.44 -6.48 19.31
CA GLU A 158 -8.50 -5.58 19.99
C GLU A 158 -9.23 -4.68 21.00
N TYR A 159 -10.40 -4.14 20.64
CA TYR A 159 -11.18 -3.29 21.54
C TYR A 159 -11.71 -4.07 22.77
N PHE A 160 -12.20 -5.28 22.54
CA PHE A 160 -12.68 -6.17 23.60
C PHE A 160 -11.60 -7.12 24.13
N PHE A 161 -10.31 -6.85 23.90
CA PHE A 161 -9.23 -7.77 24.26
C PHE A 161 -9.29 -8.17 25.74
N ASN A 162 -9.48 -7.19 26.64
CA ASN A 162 -9.56 -7.44 28.08
C ASN A 162 -10.85 -8.18 28.53
N PHE A 163 -11.87 -8.25 27.67
CA PHE A 163 -13.06 -9.09 27.85
C PHE A 163 -12.76 -10.52 27.40
N LEU A 164 -12.09 -10.68 26.26
CA LEU A 164 -11.81 -11.96 25.64
C LEU A 164 -10.76 -12.76 26.42
N ASP A 165 -9.72 -12.10 26.94
CA ASP A 165 -8.65 -12.71 27.75
C ASP A 165 -9.00 -12.87 29.24
N LYS A 166 -10.20 -12.39 29.65
CA LYS A 166 -10.72 -12.41 31.02
C LYS A 166 -9.90 -11.59 32.03
N SER A 167 -9.05 -10.66 31.59
CA SER A 167 -8.24 -9.82 32.48
C SER A 167 -9.00 -8.63 33.07
N ASN A 168 -10.16 -8.28 32.50
CA ASN A 168 -10.95 -7.15 32.99
C ASN A 168 -11.59 -7.44 34.37
N GLN A 169 -11.22 -6.63 35.37
CA GLN A 169 -11.69 -6.77 36.75
C GLN A 169 -13.22 -6.63 36.93
N ASN A 170 -13.88 -5.90 36.02
CA ASN A 170 -15.32 -5.63 36.05
C ASN A 170 -16.16 -6.74 35.40
N ILE A 171 -15.50 -7.80 34.92
CA ILE A 171 -16.17 -8.97 34.35
C ILE A 171 -16.13 -10.11 35.36
N LYS A 172 -17.27 -10.77 35.56
CA LYS A 172 -17.40 -11.97 36.38
C LYS A 172 -18.08 -13.08 35.58
N LYS A 173 -17.56 -14.30 35.66
CA LYS A 173 -18.23 -15.48 35.09
C LYS A 173 -19.55 -15.70 35.84
N LEU A 174 -20.59 -16.05 35.11
CA LEU A 174 -21.91 -16.30 35.68
C LEU A 174 -21.88 -17.57 36.54
N ASP A 175 -22.39 -17.45 37.76
CA ASP A 175 -22.66 -18.57 38.65
C ASP A 175 -23.88 -18.24 39.55
N SER A 176 -24.37 -19.23 40.29
CA SER A 176 -25.54 -19.07 41.16
C SER A 176 -25.34 -18.03 42.27
N ASN A 177 -24.10 -17.85 42.75
CA ASN A 177 -23.79 -16.87 43.80
C ASN A 177 -23.86 -15.45 43.25
N LEU A 178 -23.36 -15.23 42.03
CA LEU A 178 -23.42 -13.95 41.34
C LEU A 178 -24.86 -13.57 41.03
N ILE A 179 -25.69 -14.48 40.51
CA ILE A 179 -27.12 -14.20 40.28
C ILE A 179 -27.79 -13.77 41.58
N LYS A 180 -27.58 -14.53 42.68
CA LYS A 180 -28.12 -14.18 44.00
C LYS A 180 -27.66 -12.80 44.45
N TYR A 181 -26.37 -12.48 44.29
CA TYR A 181 -25.82 -11.17 44.62
C TYR A 181 -26.50 -10.05 43.81
N LEU A 182 -26.61 -10.22 42.49
CA LEU A 182 -27.22 -9.22 41.61
C LEU A 182 -28.70 -8.98 41.96
N THR A 183 -29.46 -10.03 42.28
CA THR A 183 -30.86 -9.94 42.69
C THR A 183 -31.00 -9.22 44.03
N VAL A 184 -30.23 -9.61 45.06
CA VAL A 184 -30.31 -8.99 46.40
C VAL A 184 -29.94 -7.51 46.36
N ASN A 185 -29.01 -7.11 45.49
CA ASN A 185 -28.61 -5.72 45.33
C ASN A 185 -29.48 -4.95 44.32
N GLY A 186 -30.53 -5.56 43.76
CA GLY A 186 -31.45 -4.90 42.82
C GLY A 186 -30.80 -4.46 41.51
N LEU A 187 -29.70 -5.11 41.10
CA LEU A 187 -29.01 -4.87 39.83
C LEU A 187 -29.68 -5.59 38.66
N ILE A 188 -30.38 -6.69 38.94
CA ILE A 188 -31.26 -7.39 37.99
C ILE A 188 -32.65 -7.51 38.61
N LEU A 189 -33.67 -7.53 37.75
CA LEU A 189 -35.07 -7.65 38.15
C LEU A 189 -35.68 -8.93 37.55
N ASP A 190 -36.78 -9.38 38.15
CA ASP A 190 -37.67 -10.34 37.51
C ASP A 190 -38.27 -9.70 36.26
N GLU A 191 -38.39 -10.44 35.16
CA GLU A 191 -38.81 -9.88 33.87
C GLU A 191 -40.14 -9.13 33.92
N LYS A 192 -41.12 -9.65 34.67
CA LYS A 192 -42.40 -8.96 34.89
C LYS A 192 -42.20 -7.56 35.44
N ARG A 193 -41.26 -7.36 36.37
CA ARG A 193 -40.96 -6.06 36.97
C ARG A 193 -40.23 -5.11 36.04
N ILE A 194 -39.52 -5.63 35.05
CA ILE A 194 -38.91 -4.81 34.00
C ILE A 194 -40.02 -4.12 33.21
N TYR A 195 -41.08 -4.88 32.86
CA TYR A 195 -42.22 -4.36 32.10
C TYR A 195 -43.30 -3.67 32.94
N GLU A 196 -43.53 -4.04 34.21
CA GLU A 196 -44.47 -3.35 35.12
C GLU A 196 -44.09 -1.87 35.30
N SER A 197 -42.79 -1.55 35.33
CA SER A 197 -42.33 -0.16 35.38
C SER A 197 -42.61 0.66 34.10
N GLU A 198 -42.90 -0.02 32.98
CA GLU A 198 -43.32 0.57 31.71
C GLU A 198 -44.85 0.57 31.55
N GLU A 199 -45.57 -0.44 32.07
CA GLU A 199 -47.04 -0.53 32.03
C GLU A 199 -47.73 0.41 33.02
N ASP A 200 -47.14 0.68 34.19
CA ASP A 200 -47.64 1.70 35.14
C ASP A 200 -47.54 3.13 34.57
N ILE A 201 -46.74 3.31 33.51
CA ILE A 201 -46.79 4.49 32.65
C ILE A 201 -47.74 4.14 31.51
N GLU A 202 -49.05 4.24 31.75
CA GLU A 202 -49.98 4.41 30.63
C GLU A 202 -49.35 5.48 29.72
N LYS A 203 -49.00 5.10 28.49
CA LYS A 203 -48.71 6.08 27.43
C LYS A 203 -50.04 6.78 27.15
N ASN A 204 -50.42 7.68 28.06
CA ASN A 204 -51.54 8.57 27.89
C ASN A 204 -51.36 9.20 26.51
N ASN A 205 -52.41 9.16 25.70
CA ASN A 205 -52.41 9.87 24.43
C ASN A 205 -51.99 11.30 24.73
N ILE A 206 -50.82 11.68 24.23
CA ILE A 206 -50.33 13.04 24.37
C ILE A 206 -51.27 13.86 23.51
N LYS A 207 -52.06 14.74 24.11
CA LYS A 207 -53.01 15.57 23.38
C LYS A 207 -52.38 16.91 23.03
N ASP A 208 -52.72 17.45 21.86
CA ASP A 208 -52.44 18.83 21.51
C ASP A 208 -53.31 19.80 22.32
N ASP A 209 -53.07 21.11 22.14
CA ASP A 209 -53.83 22.17 22.80
C ASP A 209 -55.34 22.16 22.45
N GLU A 210 -55.73 21.43 21.40
CA GLU A 210 -57.11 21.27 20.92
C GLU A 210 -57.76 19.96 21.42
N GLY A 211 -57.02 19.12 22.13
CA GLY A 211 -57.50 17.85 22.68
C GLY A 211 -57.44 16.66 21.70
N ASN A 212 -56.81 16.82 20.55
CA ASN A 212 -56.54 15.74 19.59
C ASN A 212 -55.28 14.98 19.97
N ASP A 213 -55.20 13.70 19.64
CA ASP A 213 -53.99 12.91 19.90
C ASP A 213 -52.83 13.41 19.01
N LEU A 214 -51.80 13.96 19.65
CA LEU A 214 -50.57 14.47 19.02
C LEU A 214 -49.76 13.36 18.35
N PHE A 215 -49.84 12.15 18.90
CA PHE A 215 -49.20 10.95 18.35
C PHE A 215 -50.18 9.78 18.37
N THR A 216 -50.33 9.09 17.25
CA THR A 216 -51.12 7.87 17.16
C THR A 216 -50.27 6.68 17.60
N ALA A 217 -50.83 5.81 18.45
CA ALA A 217 -50.18 4.55 18.77
C ALA A 217 -50.09 3.69 17.50
N VAL A 218 -48.88 3.24 17.17
CA VAL A 218 -48.65 2.24 16.13
C VAL A 218 -48.40 0.93 16.86
N GLU A 219 -49.31 -0.03 16.74
CA GLU A 219 -49.07 -1.39 17.23
C GLU A 219 -48.07 -2.06 16.29
N ALA A 220 -46.92 -2.47 16.83
CA ALA A 220 -45.96 -3.23 16.06
C ALA A 220 -46.59 -4.56 15.63
N SER A 221 -46.41 -4.95 14.37
CA SER A 221 -46.87 -6.23 13.86
C SER A 221 -46.33 -7.37 14.73
N TYR A 222 -47.22 -8.27 15.15
CA TYR A 222 -46.83 -9.47 15.89
C TYR A 222 -46.04 -10.38 14.96
N VAL A 223 -44.78 -10.65 15.31
CA VAL A 223 -43.95 -11.61 14.56
C VAL A 223 -44.38 -13.02 14.94
N ASP A 224 -44.91 -13.76 13.97
CA ASP A 224 -45.22 -15.17 14.13
C ASP A 224 -43.92 -15.99 14.18
N LEU A 225 -43.78 -16.82 15.20
CA LEU A 225 -42.61 -17.67 15.38
C LEU A 225 -42.60 -18.82 14.36
N GLU A 226 -43.75 -19.20 13.79
CA GLU A 226 -43.83 -20.22 12.74
C GLU A 226 -43.18 -19.73 11.43
N ASP A 227 -43.23 -18.43 11.14
CA ASP A 227 -42.58 -17.85 9.96
C ASP A 227 -41.05 -17.95 10.01
N LEU A 228 -40.46 -17.95 11.22
CA LEU A 228 -39.02 -18.14 11.41
C LEU A 228 -38.57 -19.53 10.91
N GLU A 229 -39.41 -20.57 10.98
CA GLU A 229 -39.03 -21.90 10.51
C GLU A 229 -38.82 -21.96 8.99
N ASN A 230 -39.55 -21.15 8.23
CA ASN A 230 -39.53 -21.09 6.76
C ASN A 230 -38.39 -20.25 6.19
N ILE A 231 -37.58 -19.62 7.05
CA ILE A 231 -36.45 -18.78 6.63
C ILE A 231 -35.25 -19.65 6.21
N GLY A 232 -34.85 -19.54 4.93
CA GLY A 232 -33.71 -20.28 4.37
C GLY A 232 -32.38 -20.01 5.09
N SER A 233 -31.60 -21.07 5.34
CA SER A 233 -30.40 -21.07 6.20
C SER A 233 -29.07 -20.82 5.49
N GLN A 234 -29.05 -20.70 4.16
CA GLN A 234 -27.79 -20.59 3.42
C GLN A 234 -27.36 -19.14 3.24
N THR A 235 -26.31 -18.72 3.97
CA THR A 235 -25.53 -17.55 3.54
C THR A 235 -24.85 -17.93 2.23
N GLU A 236 -25.35 -17.40 1.10
CA GLU A 236 -24.75 -17.70 -0.21
C GLU A 236 -23.26 -17.36 -0.20
N ILE A 237 -22.41 -18.36 -0.46
CA ILE A 237 -21.00 -18.15 -0.79
C ILE A 237 -20.96 -17.56 -2.20
N LYS A 238 -21.27 -16.27 -2.31
CA LYS A 238 -21.15 -15.54 -3.57
C LYS A 238 -19.67 -15.25 -3.82
N ASN A 239 -19.15 -15.88 -4.86
CA ASN A 239 -17.82 -15.60 -5.39
C ASN A 239 -17.87 -14.19 -6.03
N TYR A 240 -17.54 -13.16 -5.25
CA TYR A 240 -17.59 -11.76 -5.67
C TYR A 240 -16.41 -11.44 -6.61
N GLN A 241 -16.47 -11.94 -7.84
CA GLN A 241 -16.03 -11.12 -8.97
C GLN A 241 -17.04 -9.98 -9.10
N SER A 242 -16.58 -8.74 -9.33
CA SER A 242 -17.47 -7.59 -9.54
C SER A 242 -18.22 -7.73 -10.88
N LYS A 243 -19.15 -8.68 -10.96
CA LYS A 243 -20.04 -8.88 -12.09
C LYS A 243 -21.11 -7.80 -12.01
N ILE A 244 -21.26 -7.03 -13.07
CA ILE A 244 -22.38 -6.10 -13.22
C ILE A 244 -23.66 -6.95 -13.28
N ILE A 245 -24.57 -6.74 -12.32
CA ILE A 245 -25.86 -7.43 -12.22
C ILE A 245 -26.91 -6.59 -12.93
N LEU A 246 -27.61 -7.19 -13.89
CA LEU A 246 -28.67 -6.55 -14.68
C LEU A 246 -30.00 -6.62 -13.92
N ASN A 247 -30.15 -5.80 -12.87
CA ASN A 247 -31.38 -5.69 -12.07
C ASN A 247 -32.18 -4.42 -12.43
N ASP A 248 -33.36 -4.23 -11.82
CA ASP A 248 -34.22 -3.05 -12.08
C ASP A 248 -33.52 -1.71 -11.82
N TYR A 249 -32.58 -1.70 -10.86
CA TYR A 249 -31.72 -0.56 -10.61
C TYR A 249 -30.77 -0.28 -11.80
N TYR A 250 -30.15 -1.31 -12.39
CA TYR A 250 -29.38 -1.15 -13.62
C TYR A 250 -30.25 -0.58 -14.75
N PHE A 251 -31.45 -1.11 -15.00
CA PHE A 251 -32.32 -0.64 -16.09
C PHE A 251 -32.82 0.80 -15.87
N SER A 252 -33.21 1.15 -14.66
CA SER A 252 -33.62 2.52 -14.31
C SER A 252 -32.46 3.52 -14.44
N MET A 253 -31.29 3.19 -13.89
CA MET A 253 -30.09 4.02 -14.01
C MET A 253 -29.52 4.05 -15.42
N TRP A 254 -29.74 3.00 -16.23
CA TRP A 254 -29.34 2.97 -17.61
C TRP A 254 -30.12 4.00 -18.43
N LYS A 255 -31.44 4.08 -18.27
CA LYS A 255 -32.28 5.12 -18.92
C LYS A 255 -31.78 6.53 -18.56
N ILE A 256 -31.56 6.80 -17.27
CA ILE A 256 -31.09 8.11 -16.78
C ILE A 256 -29.71 8.46 -17.35
N ASN A 257 -28.75 7.53 -17.31
CA ASN A 257 -27.39 7.80 -17.80
C ASN A 257 -27.32 7.83 -19.33
N PHE A 258 -28.22 7.14 -20.04
CA PHE A 258 -28.34 7.21 -21.48
C PHE A 258 -28.84 8.59 -21.95
N GLU A 259 -29.81 9.19 -21.25
CA GLU A 259 -30.21 10.59 -21.48
C GLU A 259 -29.04 11.56 -21.22
N ARG A 260 -28.32 11.36 -20.12
CA ARG A 260 -27.10 12.14 -19.81
C ARG A 260 -26.02 11.97 -20.87
N PHE A 261 -25.87 10.78 -21.45
CA PHE A 261 -24.95 10.51 -22.56
C PHE A 261 -25.33 11.28 -23.82
N LYS A 262 -26.63 11.36 -24.17
CA LYS A 262 -27.10 12.19 -25.29
C LYS A 262 -26.80 13.68 -25.08
N ILE A 263 -27.11 14.20 -23.89
CA ILE A 263 -26.79 15.59 -23.52
C ILE A 263 -25.28 15.85 -23.60
N PHE A 264 -24.46 14.93 -23.10
CA PHE A 264 -23.00 15.01 -23.20
C PHE A 264 -22.53 15.05 -24.66
N LYS A 265 -23.06 14.16 -25.49
CA LYS A 265 -22.73 14.07 -26.93
C LYS A 265 -23.06 15.37 -27.65
N GLU A 266 -24.21 15.97 -27.40
CA GLU A 266 -24.60 17.22 -28.04
C GLU A 266 -23.75 18.41 -27.60
N LYS A 267 -23.49 18.51 -26.28
CA LYS A 267 -22.73 19.60 -25.67
C LYS A 267 -21.25 19.59 -26.05
N TYR A 268 -20.61 18.43 -26.03
CA TYR A 268 -19.17 18.30 -26.23
C TYR A 268 -18.79 17.77 -27.62
N LYS A 269 -19.78 17.48 -28.47
CA LYS A 269 -19.60 16.84 -29.79
C LYS A 269 -18.69 15.61 -29.71
N SER A 270 -18.78 14.85 -28.61
CA SER A 270 -17.94 13.71 -28.28
C SER A 270 -18.76 12.58 -27.69
N VAL A 271 -18.44 11.34 -28.05
CA VAL A 271 -19.02 10.11 -27.46
C VAL A 271 -18.08 9.46 -26.45
N ILE A 272 -16.94 10.08 -26.16
CA ILE A 272 -15.94 9.62 -25.18
C ILE A 272 -16.04 10.50 -23.94
N ILE A 273 -16.34 9.88 -22.80
CA ILE A 273 -16.50 10.57 -21.52
C ILE A 273 -15.14 10.56 -20.78
N PRO A 274 -14.55 11.72 -20.47
CA PRO A 274 -13.29 11.83 -19.73
C PRO A 274 -13.40 11.30 -18.29
N LYS A 275 -12.28 10.82 -17.75
CA LYS A 275 -12.19 10.31 -16.37
C LYS A 275 -12.46 11.38 -15.31
N ASP A 276 -12.10 12.61 -15.62
CA ASP A 276 -12.27 13.82 -14.81
C ASP A 276 -13.59 14.55 -15.10
N TYR A 277 -14.50 13.95 -15.88
CA TYR A 277 -15.81 14.54 -16.11
C TYR A 277 -16.61 14.67 -14.80
N VAL A 278 -17.22 15.85 -14.62
CA VAL A 278 -17.91 16.27 -13.37
C VAL A 278 -18.92 15.22 -12.88
N ASN A 279 -19.62 14.55 -13.81
CA ASN A 279 -20.55 13.50 -13.47
C ASN A 279 -19.88 12.11 -13.50
N ARG A 280 -19.45 11.65 -12.33
CA ARG A 280 -18.78 10.36 -12.15
C ARG A 280 -19.70 9.15 -12.38
N SER A 281 -21.02 9.30 -12.21
CA SER A 281 -21.97 8.22 -12.51
C SER A 281 -22.02 7.94 -14.01
N LEU A 282 -21.96 8.98 -14.84
CA LEU A 282 -21.95 8.85 -16.29
C LEU A 282 -20.65 8.20 -16.80
N TYR A 283 -19.49 8.58 -16.25
CA TYR A 283 -18.21 7.94 -16.60
C TYR A 283 -18.19 6.45 -16.21
N THR A 284 -18.71 6.12 -15.03
CA THR A 284 -18.80 4.73 -14.56
C THR A 284 -19.76 3.90 -15.44
N TRP A 285 -20.93 4.46 -15.77
CA TRP A 285 -21.88 3.84 -16.70
C TRP A 285 -21.26 3.58 -18.09
N TYR A 286 -20.49 4.54 -18.62
CA TYR A 286 -19.75 4.41 -19.89
C TYR A 286 -18.76 3.24 -19.87
N LEU A 287 -18.01 3.06 -18.79
CA LEU A 287 -17.10 1.90 -18.63
C LEU A 287 -17.86 0.59 -18.49
N ASN A 288 -18.99 0.59 -17.79
CA ASN A 288 -19.84 -0.58 -17.60
C ASN A 288 -20.41 -1.09 -18.92
N GLN A 289 -20.80 -0.21 -19.86
CA GLN A 289 -21.29 -0.64 -21.18
C GLN A 289 -20.19 -1.37 -21.97
N LYS A 290 -18.94 -0.90 -21.88
CA LYS A 290 -17.79 -1.57 -22.51
C LYS A 290 -17.42 -2.89 -21.86
N ALA A 291 -17.59 -3.00 -20.54
CA ALA A 291 -17.40 -4.26 -19.83
C ALA A 291 -18.47 -5.28 -20.25
N LEU A 292 -19.74 -4.90 -20.20
CA LEU A 292 -20.86 -5.77 -20.62
C LEU A 292 -20.77 -6.20 -22.08
N TYR A 293 -20.32 -5.33 -22.98
CA TYR A 293 -20.12 -5.68 -24.39
C TYR A 293 -18.97 -6.68 -24.60
N ARG A 294 -17.83 -6.50 -23.92
CA ARG A 294 -16.70 -7.47 -23.98
C ARG A 294 -17.04 -8.82 -23.37
N GLU A 295 -17.95 -8.83 -22.41
CA GLU A 295 -18.44 -10.05 -21.76
C GLU A 295 -19.62 -10.69 -22.50
N GLU A 296 -20.08 -10.13 -23.63
CA GLU A 296 -21.26 -10.60 -24.39
C GLU A 296 -22.54 -10.65 -23.54
N ARG A 297 -22.65 -9.76 -22.55
CA ARG A 297 -23.74 -9.69 -21.56
C ARG A 297 -24.57 -8.41 -21.65
N ILE A 298 -24.36 -7.58 -22.67
CA ILE A 298 -25.12 -6.36 -22.85
C ILE A 298 -26.53 -6.68 -23.37
N PRO A 299 -27.61 -6.13 -22.79
CA PRO A 299 -28.95 -6.30 -23.34
C PRO A 299 -29.04 -5.79 -24.78
N GLU A 300 -29.72 -6.52 -25.64
CA GLU A 300 -29.83 -6.23 -27.08
C GLU A 300 -30.43 -4.83 -27.33
N GLU A 301 -31.51 -4.47 -26.63
CA GLU A 301 -32.13 -3.14 -26.69
C GLU A 301 -31.14 -2.00 -26.33
N HIS A 302 -30.26 -2.25 -25.36
CA HIS A 302 -29.25 -1.27 -24.95
C HIS A 302 -28.15 -1.16 -25.99
N LEU A 303 -27.72 -2.29 -26.56
CA LEU A 303 -26.74 -2.34 -27.63
C LEU A 303 -27.23 -1.57 -28.86
N GLU A 304 -28.46 -1.82 -29.30
CA GLU A 304 -29.08 -1.10 -30.43
C GLU A 304 -29.13 0.41 -30.18
N LYS A 305 -29.61 0.83 -29.00
CA LYS A 305 -29.67 2.25 -28.62
C LYS A 305 -28.30 2.92 -28.59
N LEU A 306 -27.28 2.23 -28.09
CA LEU A 306 -25.91 2.71 -28.01
C LEU A 306 -25.29 2.83 -29.42
N VAL A 307 -25.43 1.81 -30.26
CA VAL A 307 -24.94 1.80 -31.65
C VAL A 307 -25.62 2.90 -32.46
N LYS A 308 -26.96 3.01 -32.39
CA LYS A 308 -27.73 4.07 -33.07
C LYS A 308 -27.29 5.48 -32.66
N ASN A 309 -26.79 5.64 -31.44
CA ASN A 309 -26.29 6.92 -30.93
C ASN A 309 -24.77 7.09 -31.08
N GLY A 310 -24.09 6.22 -31.84
CA GLY A 310 -22.67 6.32 -32.13
C GLY A 310 -21.77 6.05 -30.92
N PHE A 311 -22.26 5.31 -29.92
CA PHE A 311 -21.46 4.87 -28.79
C PHE A 311 -20.36 3.93 -29.28
N ASN A 312 -19.13 4.17 -28.85
CA ASN A 312 -17.98 3.42 -29.34
C ASN A 312 -17.44 2.44 -28.30
N PHE A 313 -17.50 1.14 -28.60
CA PHE A 313 -17.03 0.05 -27.75
C PHE A 313 -15.51 -0.20 -27.83
N ALA A 314 -14.81 0.35 -28.82
CA ALA A 314 -13.35 0.30 -28.93
C ALA A 314 -12.65 1.19 -27.88
N SER A 315 -11.32 1.06 -27.76
CA SER A 315 -10.50 1.87 -26.86
C SER A 315 -10.60 3.36 -27.25
N GLY A 316 -11.15 4.19 -26.35
CA GLY A 316 -11.24 5.64 -26.57
C GLY A 316 -9.86 6.33 -26.62
N HIS A 317 -8.81 5.65 -26.16
CA HIS A 317 -7.44 6.10 -26.31
C HIS A 317 -7.00 6.06 -27.77
N ASP A 318 -7.37 5.02 -28.52
CA ASP A 318 -6.88 4.79 -29.88
C ASP A 318 -7.41 5.88 -30.82
N ILE A 319 -8.69 6.23 -30.70
CA ILE A 319 -9.34 7.30 -31.47
C ILE A 319 -8.75 8.68 -31.13
N ARG A 320 -8.51 8.94 -29.83
CA ARG A 320 -7.91 10.20 -29.38
C ARG A 320 -6.47 10.31 -29.88
N PHE A 321 -5.70 9.23 -29.80
CA PHE A 321 -4.31 9.21 -30.26
C PHE A 321 -4.21 9.28 -31.79
N ASP A 322 -5.12 8.65 -32.53
CA ASP A 322 -5.18 8.78 -33.98
C ASP A 322 -5.56 10.20 -34.39
N LYS A 323 -6.53 10.83 -33.72
CA LYS A 323 -6.86 12.24 -33.96
C LYS A 323 -5.68 13.17 -33.69
N ILE A 324 -4.99 13.02 -32.55
CA ILE A 324 -3.79 13.81 -32.21
C ILE A 324 -2.66 13.55 -33.21
N TRP A 325 -2.52 12.32 -33.67
CA TRP A 325 -1.51 11.94 -34.67
C TRP A 325 -1.81 12.59 -36.01
N GLU A 326 -3.07 12.58 -36.47
CA GLU A 326 -3.50 13.26 -37.71
C GLU A 326 -3.31 14.77 -37.63
N GLU A 327 -3.67 15.41 -36.51
CA GLU A 327 -3.41 16.85 -36.29
C GLU A 327 -1.90 17.17 -36.38
N SER A 328 -1.06 16.36 -35.73
CA SER A 328 0.41 16.53 -35.76
C SER A 328 1.01 16.25 -37.15
N TYR A 329 0.42 15.33 -37.92
CA TYR A 329 0.81 15.05 -39.31
C TYR A 329 0.47 16.22 -40.24
N LEU A 330 -0.69 16.86 -40.06
CA LEU A 330 -1.06 18.07 -40.82
C LEU A 330 -0.09 19.22 -40.52
N GLU A 331 0.25 19.45 -39.25
CA GLU A 331 1.27 20.45 -38.86
C GLU A 331 2.65 20.14 -39.50
N LEU A 332 3.03 18.87 -39.56
CA LEU A 332 4.27 18.44 -40.22
C LEU A 332 4.22 18.66 -41.74
N LYS A 333 3.07 18.42 -42.37
CA LYS A 333 2.86 18.65 -43.80
C LYS A 333 2.97 20.15 -44.12
N GLU A 334 2.38 21.02 -43.31
CA GLU A 334 2.54 22.48 -43.46
C GLU A 334 4.00 22.92 -43.27
N TYR A 335 4.69 22.36 -42.27
CA TYR A 335 6.11 22.60 -42.07
C TYR A 335 6.94 22.17 -43.29
N PHE A 336 6.66 21.00 -43.85
CA PHE A 336 7.34 20.49 -45.04
C PHE A 336 7.11 21.39 -46.25
N VAL A 337 5.88 21.85 -46.49
CA VAL A 337 5.56 22.81 -47.56
C VAL A 337 6.40 24.09 -47.42
N LYS A 338 6.59 24.57 -46.19
CA LYS A 338 7.31 25.82 -45.90
C LYS A 338 8.83 25.69 -45.98
N PHE A 339 9.41 24.61 -45.47
CA PHE A 339 10.85 24.46 -45.29
C PHE A 339 11.51 23.42 -46.22
N LYS A 340 10.70 22.71 -47.02
CA LYS A 340 11.12 21.63 -47.93
C LYS A 340 11.99 20.55 -47.26
N ASN A 341 11.78 20.34 -45.96
CA ASN A 341 12.41 19.28 -45.19
C ASN A 341 11.49 18.86 -44.04
N SER A 342 11.66 17.63 -43.57
CA SER A 342 10.92 17.03 -42.45
C SER A 342 11.75 17.00 -41.15
N ASP A 343 12.95 17.60 -41.17
CA ASP A 343 13.86 17.67 -40.02
C ASP A 343 13.53 18.87 -39.13
N VAL A 344 12.62 18.65 -38.19
CA VAL A 344 12.22 19.66 -37.20
C VAL A 344 13.23 19.69 -36.04
N PRO A 345 13.91 20.82 -35.76
CA PRO A 345 14.90 20.90 -34.68
C PRO A 345 14.29 20.59 -33.31
N ARG A 346 14.95 19.72 -32.54
CA ARG A 346 14.46 19.30 -31.22
C ARG A 346 14.43 20.46 -30.22
N LYS A 347 13.24 20.80 -29.72
CA LYS A 347 13.06 21.84 -28.69
C LYS A 347 12.88 21.21 -27.31
N LYS A 348 13.50 21.82 -26.30
CA LYS A 348 13.41 21.38 -24.89
C LYS A 348 12.45 22.22 -24.06
N ASP A 349 12.21 23.46 -24.46
CA ASP A 349 11.25 24.36 -23.81
C ASP A 349 9.84 24.08 -24.32
N SER A 350 8.91 23.79 -23.41
CA SER A 350 7.51 23.52 -23.72
C SER A 350 6.73 24.73 -24.25
N LYS A 351 7.28 25.95 -24.12
CA LYS A 351 6.68 27.19 -24.64
C LYS A 351 7.02 27.46 -26.11
N ASP A 352 8.00 26.76 -26.68
CA ASP A 352 8.38 26.94 -28.09
C ASP A 352 7.28 26.38 -29.01
N PRO A 353 6.82 27.14 -30.04
CA PRO A 353 5.79 26.67 -30.97
C PRO A 353 6.12 25.33 -31.65
N LEU A 354 7.41 25.01 -31.84
CA LEU A 354 7.87 23.77 -32.47
C LEU A 354 8.12 22.63 -31.46
N TYR A 355 7.86 22.83 -30.17
CA TYR A 355 8.07 21.80 -29.15
C TYR A 355 7.25 20.54 -29.39
N LYS A 356 5.96 20.68 -29.69
CA LYS A 356 5.07 19.54 -29.92
C LYS A 356 5.46 18.80 -31.21
N LEU A 357 5.63 19.54 -32.30
CA LEU A 357 6.00 19.02 -33.61
C LEU A 357 7.38 18.32 -33.61
N SER A 358 8.39 18.90 -32.97
CA SER A 358 9.74 18.30 -32.89
C SER A 358 9.78 17.00 -32.08
N ASN A 359 8.95 16.88 -31.03
CA ASN A 359 8.79 15.63 -30.29
C ASN A 359 8.02 14.57 -31.10
N PHE A 360 7.00 14.99 -31.86
CA PHE A 360 6.25 14.12 -32.75
C PHE A 360 7.16 13.46 -33.80
N VAL A 361 7.98 14.26 -34.50
CA VAL A 361 8.95 13.78 -35.51
C VAL A 361 9.96 12.79 -34.91
N ALA A 362 10.53 13.12 -33.74
CA ALA A 362 11.47 12.24 -33.05
C ALA A 362 10.83 10.90 -32.65
N MET A 363 9.54 10.92 -32.27
CA MET A 363 8.81 9.73 -31.88
C MET A 363 8.51 8.81 -33.07
N GLN A 364 8.19 9.38 -34.25
CA GLN A 364 7.95 8.56 -35.45
C GLN A 364 9.21 7.78 -35.85
N ARG A 365 10.37 8.44 -35.83
CA ARG A 365 11.67 7.79 -36.07
C ARG A 365 11.97 6.69 -35.07
N HIS A 366 11.63 6.91 -33.80
CA HIS A 366 11.80 5.92 -32.74
C HIS A 366 10.91 4.68 -32.99
N TYR A 367 9.62 4.88 -33.27
CA TYR A 367 8.69 3.77 -33.51
C TYR A 367 9.06 2.96 -34.75
N LYS A 368 9.49 3.60 -35.83
CA LYS A 368 9.95 2.89 -37.04
C LYS A 368 11.25 2.12 -36.81
N LYS A 369 12.20 2.67 -36.06
CA LYS A 369 13.49 2.02 -35.76
C LYS A 369 13.33 0.73 -34.95
N TYR A 370 12.35 0.68 -34.06
CA TYR A 370 12.14 -0.45 -33.15
C TYR A 370 10.95 -1.34 -33.53
N ASP A 371 10.39 -1.14 -34.73
CA ASP A 371 9.24 -1.89 -35.24
C ASP A 371 8.06 -1.93 -34.25
N ASP A 372 7.71 -0.75 -33.72
CA ASP A 372 6.69 -0.60 -32.70
C ASP A 372 5.27 -0.64 -33.30
N ASN A 373 4.39 -1.49 -32.77
CA ASN A 373 3.01 -1.69 -33.23
C ASN A 373 2.15 -0.41 -33.28
N ARG A 374 2.58 0.71 -32.66
CA ARG A 374 1.93 2.02 -32.78
C ARG A 374 2.11 2.66 -34.16
N MET A 375 3.08 2.18 -34.95
CA MET A 375 3.36 2.61 -36.32
C MET A 375 2.67 1.66 -37.32
N SER A 376 1.44 1.96 -37.69
CA SER A 376 0.70 1.18 -38.69
C SER A 376 1.17 1.46 -40.13
N GLU A 377 0.90 0.53 -41.05
CA GLU A 377 1.20 0.70 -42.48
C GLU A 377 0.60 1.98 -43.06
N HIS A 378 -0.62 2.33 -42.65
CA HIS A 378 -1.27 3.60 -43.04
C HIS A 378 -0.48 4.84 -42.59
N LYS A 379 0.08 4.83 -41.37
CA LYS A 379 0.89 5.95 -40.84
C LYS A 379 2.22 6.07 -41.56
N ILE A 380 2.84 4.94 -41.90
CA ILE A 380 4.08 4.90 -42.71
C ILE A 380 3.82 5.50 -44.09
N LYS A 381 2.77 5.05 -44.78
CA LYS A 381 2.40 5.55 -46.10
C LYS A 381 2.17 7.07 -46.13
N LYS A 382 1.47 7.61 -45.13
CA LYS A 382 1.28 9.08 -45.00
C LYS A 382 2.58 9.85 -44.81
N LEU A 383 3.52 9.33 -44.01
CA LEU A 383 4.82 9.98 -43.82
C LEU A 383 5.68 9.88 -45.09
N GLU A 384 5.59 8.79 -45.84
CA GLU A 384 6.26 8.62 -47.13
C GLU A 384 5.71 9.57 -48.20
N GLU A 385 4.40 9.88 -48.19
CA GLU A 385 3.77 10.87 -49.10
C GLU A 385 4.36 12.29 -48.99
N ILE A 386 4.98 12.63 -47.86
CA ILE A 386 5.62 13.94 -47.63
C ILE A 386 7.15 13.86 -47.61
N ASP A 387 7.74 12.79 -48.16
CA ASP A 387 9.20 12.57 -48.17
C ASP A 387 9.84 12.70 -46.77
N PHE A 388 9.22 12.02 -45.79
CA PHE A 388 9.68 12.07 -44.41
C PHE A 388 11.06 11.41 -44.23
N SER A 389 12.01 12.15 -43.66
CA SER A 389 13.36 11.67 -43.35
C SER A 389 13.35 10.81 -42.09
N TRP A 390 13.64 9.51 -42.25
CA TRP A 390 13.69 8.55 -41.15
C TRP A 390 15.02 8.55 -40.37
N GLU A 391 16.13 9.01 -40.98
CA GLU A 391 17.47 9.00 -40.38
C GLU A 391 17.98 10.40 -40.05
N LEU A 392 18.65 10.55 -38.89
CA LEU A 392 19.33 11.79 -38.50
C LEU A 392 20.72 11.86 -39.12
N GLY A 393 20.77 12.32 -40.38
CA GLY A 393 21.93 12.91 -41.04
C GLY A 393 22.96 11.95 -41.63
N TYR A 394 23.11 11.96 -42.96
CA TYR A 394 24.40 12.15 -43.64
C TYR A 394 24.13 12.55 -45.10
N LYS A 395 24.13 13.86 -45.39
CA LYS A 395 24.50 14.34 -46.73
C LYS A 395 25.83 15.09 -46.61
N ARG A 396 26.87 14.45 -47.16
CA ARG A 396 28.08 15.16 -47.61
C ARG A 396 27.63 16.23 -48.61
N ASN A 397 27.84 17.49 -48.26
CA ASN A 397 28.59 18.46 -49.06
C ASN A 397 28.44 19.85 -48.42
N SER A 398 29.59 20.44 -48.11
CA SER A 398 29.81 21.88 -47.91
C SER A 398 28.91 22.61 -46.90
N GLN A 399 29.14 22.39 -45.61
CA GLN A 399 29.13 23.40 -44.53
C GLN A 399 29.48 22.71 -43.19
N ILE A 400 30.41 23.31 -42.42
CA ILE A 400 30.87 22.82 -41.11
C ILE A 400 29.65 22.57 -40.21
N SER A 401 29.60 21.41 -39.56
CA SER A 401 28.45 21.01 -38.76
C SER A 401 28.38 21.84 -37.47
N LYS A 402 27.17 22.18 -37.01
CA LYS A 402 26.91 22.83 -35.71
C LYS A 402 27.50 22.07 -34.50
N ASP A 403 27.89 20.81 -34.68
CA ASP A 403 28.46 19.94 -33.66
C ASP A 403 29.97 20.21 -33.45
N ASP A 404 30.68 20.70 -34.47
CA ASP A 404 32.10 21.05 -34.36
C ASP A 404 32.32 22.36 -33.60
N ASP A 405 31.53 23.40 -33.87
CA ASP A 405 31.61 24.69 -33.16
C ASP A 405 31.42 24.54 -31.65
N GLN A 406 30.51 23.65 -31.24
CA GLN A 406 30.24 23.41 -29.82
C GLN A 406 31.35 22.59 -29.16
N TRP A 407 31.98 21.67 -29.90
CA TRP A 407 33.12 20.91 -29.42
C TRP A 407 34.33 21.81 -29.17
N PHE A 408 34.66 22.70 -30.11
CA PHE A 408 35.75 23.68 -29.95
C PHE A 408 35.50 24.66 -28.81
N LYS A 409 34.26 25.16 -28.63
CA LYS A 409 33.92 26.00 -27.47
C LYS A 409 34.19 25.30 -26.13
N ASN A 410 33.84 24.01 -26.04
CA ASN A 410 34.11 23.24 -24.82
C ASN A 410 35.61 22.96 -24.64
N LEU A 411 36.36 22.74 -25.73
CA LEU A 411 37.82 22.62 -25.68
C LEU A 411 38.46 23.91 -25.15
N THR A 412 38.01 25.08 -25.60
CA THR A 412 38.50 26.37 -25.08
C THR A 412 38.26 26.50 -23.57
N ILE A 413 37.04 26.19 -23.10
CA ILE A 413 36.71 26.21 -21.67
C ILE A 413 37.57 25.22 -20.87
N TYR A 414 37.84 24.04 -21.43
CA TYR A 414 38.73 23.06 -20.82
C TYR A 414 40.17 23.55 -20.72
N SER A 415 40.67 24.19 -21.77
CA SER A 415 42.04 24.74 -21.85
C SER A 415 42.24 25.87 -20.83
N GLU A 416 41.27 26.79 -20.74
CA GLU A 416 41.26 27.85 -19.71
C GLU A 416 41.24 27.27 -18.29
N PHE A 417 40.47 26.20 -18.08
CA PHE A 417 40.42 25.51 -16.80
C PHE A 417 41.78 24.89 -16.43
N LYS A 418 42.43 24.19 -17.38
CA LYS A 418 43.75 23.58 -17.19
C LYS A 418 44.82 24.63 -16.88
N LYS A 419 44.81 25.76 -17.59
CA LYS A 419 45.70 26.90 -17.32
C LYS A 419 45.49 27.49 -15.92
N LYS A 420 44.23 27.65 -15.50
CA LYS A 420 43.90 28.27 -14.22
C LYS A 420 44.20 27.40 -13.00
N TYR A 421 43.88 26.10 -13.08
CA TYR A 421 43.92 25.23 -11.90
C TYR A 421 45.00 24.15 -11.93
N ASN A 422 45.68 23.99 -13.07
CA ASN A 422 46.71 22.98 -13.31
C ASN A 422 46.29 21.55 -12.85
N ARG A 423 45.01 21.22 -13.04
CA ARG A 423 44.42 19.93 -12.69
C ARG A 423 43.23 19.63 -13.57
N GLU A 424 42.70 18.43 -13.43
CA GLU A 424 41.48 17.99 -14.11
C GLU A 424 40.23 18.48 -13.36
N PRO A 425 39.13 18.77 -14.09
CA PRO A 425 37.87 19.22 -13.50
C PRO A 425 37.18 18.11 -12.72
N LYS A 426 36.61 18.44 -11.54
CA LYS A 426 36.00 17.44 -10.65
C LYS A 426 34.53 17.18 -10.99
N GLN A 427 34.12 15.90 -11.01
CA GLN A 427 32.75 15.51 -11.30
C GLN A 427 31.79 15.63 -10.08
N LYS A 428 31.74 16.81 -9.45
CA LYS A 428 30.81 17.09 -8.33
C LYS A 428 29.54 17.77 -8.85
N ARG A 429 28.37 17.15 -8.64
CA ARG A 429 27.07 17.72 -9.05
C ARG A 429 26.86 19.12 -8.43
N ASN A 430 26.22 20.00 -9.18
CA ASN A 430 25.92 21.40 -8.80
C ASN A 430 27.17 22.28 -8.60
N THR A 431 28.25 22.01 -9.33
CA THR A 431 29.42 22.90 -9.40
C THR A 431 29.62 23.37 -10.83
N ASP A 432 30.25 24.53 -10.99
CA ASP A 432 30.57 25.09 -12.32
C ASP A 432 31.49 24.15 -13.13
N GLU A 433 32.33 23.36 -12.43
CA GLU A 433 33.21 22.34 -13.02
C GLU A 433 32.47 21.12 -13.57
N TYR A 434 31.22 20.87 -13.15
CA TYR A 434 30.52 19.62 -13.45
C TYR A 434 30.29 19.41 -14.95
N LYS A 435 29.96 20.49 -15.67
CA LYS A 435 29.68 20.43 -17.12
C LYS A 435 30.93 20.08 -17.90
N ILE A 436 32.05 20.74 -17.58
CA ILE A 436 33.33 20.51 -18.27
C ILE A 436 33.94 19.16 -17.88
N ALA A 437 33.80 18.72 -16.62
CA ALA A 437 34.19 17.39 -16.17
C ALA A 437 33.44 16.27 -16.92
N ARG A 438 32.14 16.46 -17.15
CA ARG A 438 31.35 15.51 -17.93
C ARG A 438 31.79 15.49 -19.40
N TRP A 439 31.91 16.65 -20.03
CA TRP A 439 32.34 16.75 -21.43
C TRP A 439 33.70 16.09 -21.66
N ARG A 440 34.67 16.34 -20.78
CA ARG A 440 35.99 15.73 -20.80
C ARG A 440 35.90 14.20 -20.67
N ASN A 441 35.09 13.69 -19.74
CA ASN A 441 34.87 12.24 -19.62
C ASN A 441 34.26 11.65 -20.91
N ASP A 442 33.33 12.35 -21.55
CA ASP A 442 32.78 11.91 -22.83
C ASP A 442 33.87 11.75 -23.90
N GLN A 443 34.93 12.59 -23.91
CA GLN A 443 36.06 12.46 -24.83
C GLN A 443 36.86 11.17 -24.58
N THR A 444 37.12 10.83 -23.32
CA THR A 444 37.83 9.59 -22.97
C THR A 444 37.06 8.34 -23.39
N VAL A 445 35.73 8.36 -23.26
CA VAL A 445 34.85 7.28 -23.71
C VAL A 445 34.82 7.18 -25.23
N ASN A 446 34.71 8.30 -25.93
CA ASN A 446 34.69 8.33 -27.39
C ASN A 446 36.02 7.89 -27.99
N ARG A 447 37.16 8.26 -27.40
CA ARG A 447 38.49 7.75 -27.80
C ARG A 447 38.56 6.24 -27.67
N LYS A 448 38.14 5.67 -26.52
CA LYS A 448 38.12 4.21 -26.32
C LYS A 448 37.21 3.47 -27.30
N ARG A 449 36.17 4.14 -27.81
CA ARG A 449 35.22 3.58 -28.79
C ARG A 449 35.62 3.82 -30.25
N GLY A 450 36.73 4.52 -30.52
CA GLY A 450 37.13 4.90 -31.88
C GLY A 450 36.22 5.93 -32.54
N LEU A 451 35.43 6.68 -31.75
CA LEU A 451 34.47 7.69 -32.23
C LEU A 451 35.07 9.11 -32.26
N LEU A 452 36.32 9.26 -31.82
CA LEU A 452 37.02 10.54 -31.79
C LEU A 452 37.98 10.61 -32.99
N SER A 453 37.91 11.68 -33.77
CA SER A 453 38.83 11.90 -34.89
C SER A 453 40.27 12.12 -34.40
N GLN A 454 41.23 11.85 -35.28
CA GLN A 454 42.65 12.00 -35.00
C GLN A 454 43.00 13.45 -34.59
N ASP A 455 42.52 14.45 -35.33
CA ASP A 455 42.74 15.87 -35.02
C ASP A 455 42.26 16.25 -33.61
N ARG A 456 41.13 15.69 -33.16
CA ARG A 456 40.59 15.95 -31.82
C ARG A 456 41.42 15.29 -30.72
N ILE A 457 42.05 14.16 -31.01
CA ILE A 457 42.99 13.50 -30.08
C ILE A 457 44.22 14.38 -29.92
N GLU A 458 44.82 14.84 -31.02
CA GLU A 458 46.01 15.70 -31.02
C GLU A 458 45.78 17.02 -30.28
N LEU A 459 44.63 17.66 -30.49
CA LEU A 459 44.23 18.89 -29.78
C LEU A 459 44.01 18.69 -28.27
N LEU A 460 43.59 17.51 -27.83
CA LEU A 460 43.42 17.24 -26.40
C LEU A 460 44.75 16.84 -25.74
N GLU A 461 45.64 16.19 -26.49
CA GLU A 461 46.99 15.83 -26.05
C GLU A 461 47.87 17.08 -25.89
N SER A 462 47.74 18.10 -26.76
CA SER A 462 48.42 19.39 -26.58
C SER A 462 47.99 20.13 -25.29
N GLU A 463 46.76 19.91 -24.82
CA GLU A 463 46.24 20.44 -23.56
C GLU A 463 46.55 19.52 -22.35
N ASN A 464 47.43 18.52 -22.53
CA ASN A 464 47.85 17.56 -21.52
C ASN A 464 46.66 16.87 -20.81
N ILE A 465 45.68 16.40 -21.59
CA ILE A 465 44.56 15.63 -21.04
C ILE A 465 45.03 14.33 -20.38
N ILE A 466 44.50 14.04 -19.19
CA ILE A 466 44.81 12.79 -18.49
C ILE A 466 43.85 11.67 -18.93
N TRP A 467 44.16 10.92 -19.99
CA TRP A 467 43.22 9.93 -20.53
C TRP A 467 42.67 8.93 -19.48
N ASP A 468 43.50 8.49 -18.51
CA ASP A 468 43.07 7.68 -17.37
C ASP A 468 43.24 8.43 -16.03
N LEU A 469 42.13 8.98 -15.52
CA LEU A 469 42.09 9.68 -14.23
C LEU A 469 42.24 8.74 -13.03
N GLU A 470 41.71 7.52 -13.12
CA GLU A 470 41.74 6.57 -12.00
C GLU A 470 43.18 6.13 -11.73
N GLU A 471 43.93 5.84 -12.80
CA GLU A 471 45.35 5.48 -12.73
C GLU A 471 46.21 6.63 -12.22
N HIS A 472 46.00 7.85 -12.73
CA HIS A 472 46.74 9.02 -12.28
C HIS A 472 46.51 9.28 -10.78
N GLU A 473 45.27 9.24 -10.30
CA GLU A 473 44.97 9.44 -8.89
C GLU A 473 45.56 8.33 -8.00
N PHE A 474 45.55 7.10 -8.48
CA PHE A 474 46.15 5.96 -7.78
C PHE A 474 47.66 6.15 -7.59
N LYS A 475 48.38 6.52 -8.66
CA LYS A 475 49.83 6.79 -8.61
C LYS A 475 50.20 7.88 -7.60
N ILE A 476 49.42 8.98 -7.53
CA ILE A 476 49.65 10.03 -6.52
C ILE A 476 49.51 9.45 -5.10
N LYS A 477 48.42 8.70 -4.83
CA LYS A 477 48.16 8.14 -3.50
C LYS A 477 49.20 7.09 -3.12
N LEU A 478 49.69 6.30 -4.08
CA LEU A 478 50.77 5.33 -3.91
C LEU A 478 52.07 6.00 -3.48
N ASN A 479 52.48 7.07 -4.16
CA ASN A 479 53.69 7.82 -3.79
C ASN A 479 53.60 8.37 -2.36
N LYS A 480 52.44 8.92 -1.97
CA LYS A 480 52.24 9.41 -0.60
C LYS A 480 52.24 8.28 0.45
N LEU A 481 51.84 7.08 0.07
CA LEU A 481 51.94 5.91 0.93
C LEU A 481 53.39 5.46 1.12
N ILE A 482 54.21 5.56 0.08
CA ILE A 482 55.66 5.30 0.14
C ILE A 482 56.34 6.34 1.02
N ASP A 483 55.99 7.62 0.87
CA ASP A 483 56.51 8.71 1.73
C ASP A 483 56.19 8.45 3.21
N TYR A 484 54.94 8.04 3.50
CA TYR A 484 54.54 7.66 4.86
C TYR A 484 55.37 6.49 5.41
N LYS A 485 55.65 5.45 4.59
CA LYS A 485 56.49 4.32 5.03
C LYS A 485 57.90 4.78 5.36
N LYS A 486 58.48 5.70 4.57
CA LYS A 486 59.82 6.24 4.82
C LYS A 486 59.88 7.01 6.14
N GLU A 487 58.82 7.74 6.48
CA GLU A 487 58.75 8.56 7.69
C GLU A 487 58.45 7.74 8.96
N PHE A 488 57.51 6.79 8.90
CA PHE A 488 57.00 6.08 10.09
C PHE A 488 57.43 4.61 10.16
N GLY A 489 58.17 4.11 9.16
CA GLY A 489 58.70 2.74 9.13
C GLY A 489 57.66 1.63 8.88
N ASN A 490 56.38 1.97 8.69
CA ASN A 490 55.30 1.00 8.50
C ASN A 490 54.15 1.60 7.66
N PHE A 491 53.19 0.76 7.27
CA PHE A 491 51.98 1.17 6.53
C PHE A 491 50.71 1.27 7.40
N ASN A 492 50.86 1.34 8.72
CA ASN A 492 49.74 1.50 9.66
C ASN A 492 49.32 2.96 9.72
N VAL A 493 48.78 3.48 8.61
CA VAL A 493 48.31 4.86 8.48
C VAL A 493 47.05 5.08 9.34
N PRO A 494 47.05 5.99 10.34
CA PRO A 494 45.86 6.32 11.10
C PRO A 494 44.73 6.81 10.19
N LEU A 495 43.47 6.45 10.49
CA LEU A 495 42.32 6.80 9.65
C LEU A 495 42.15 8.31 9.46
N SER A 496 42.52 9.11 10.47
CA SER A 496 42.47 10.57 10.45
C SER A 496 43.62 11.22 9.66
N TYR A 497 44.67 10.47 9.32
CA TYR A 497 45.87 11.00 8.69
C TYR A 497 45.59 11.56 7.29
N LYS A 498 46.00 12.81 7.08
CA LYS A 498 45.88 13.55 5.83
C LYS A 498 47.23 14.18 5.51
N THR A 499 47.64 14.11 4.25
CA THR A 499 48.84 14.77 3.72
C THR A 499 48.50 15.43 2.40
N ASP A 500 48.88 16.70 2.21
CA ASP A 500 48.65 17.46 0.97
C ASP A 500 47.21 17.39 0.45
N GLY A 501 46.24 17.44 1.36
CA GLY A 501 44.81 17.33 1.03
C GLY A 501 44.32 15.93 0.68
N ILE A 502 45.20 14.92 0.72
CA ILE A 502 44.89 13.50 0.48
C ILE A 502 44.66 12.81 1.83
N ALA A 503 43.47 12.24 2.02
CA ALA A 503 43.15 11.44 3.19
C ALA A 503 43.69 10.01 3.05
N LEU A 504 44.99 9.85 3.30
CA LEU A 504 45.73 8.58 3.11
C LEU A 504 45.19 7.46 4.01
N GLY A 505 44.76 7.77 5.25
CA GLY A 505 44.11 6.79 6.12
C GLY A 505 42.80 6.24 5.54
N ASN A 506 41.99 7.09 4.90
CA ASN A 506 40.77 6.67 4.20
C ASN A 506 41.08 5.85 2.94
N PHE A 507 42.18 6.14 2.27
CA PHE A 507 42.63 5.38 1.10
C PHE A 507 42.98 3.93 1.50
N ILE A 508 43.81 3.75 2.53
CA ILE A 508 44.14 2.40 3.07
C ILE A 508 42.89 1.68 3.56
N TYR A 509 42.01 2.38 4.30
CA TYR A 509 40.72 1.81 4.68
C TYR A 509 39.90 1.34 3.47
N SER A 510 39.84 2.13 2.39
CA SER A 510 39.12 1.72 1.18
C SER A 510 39.74 0.50 0.51
N LEU A 511 41.07 0.38 0.46
CA LEU A 511 41.77 -0.77 -0.12
C LEU A 511 41.45 -2.07 0.65
N LYS A 512 41.45 -2.02 1.99
CA LYS A 512 41.19 -3.19 2.84
C LYS A 512 39.70 -3.58 2.93
N ASN A 513 38.78 -2.68 2.60
CA ASN A 513 37.34 -2.89 2.85
C ASN A 513 36.44 -2.82 1.61
N ARG A 514 36.82 -2.05 0.59
CA ARG A 514 36.07 -1.90 -0.67
C ARG A 514 36.78 -2.53 -1.85
N GLY A 515 38.02 -2.93 -1.63
CA GLY A 515 38.90 -3.58 -2.58
C GLY A 515 39.33 -2.71 -3.75
N THR A 516 40.31 -3.21 -4.48
CA THR A 516 40.91 -2.56 -5.65
C THR A 516 40.98 -3.50 -6.86
N ARG A 517 41.40 -2.99 -8.03
CA ARG A 517 41.61 -3.83 -9.22
C ARG A 517 42.85 -4.71 -9.04
N LYS A 518 42.94 -5.83 -9.76
CA LYS A 518 44.03 -6.81 -9.63
C LYS A 518 45.41 -6.16 -9.76
N GLU A 519 45.62 -5.39 -10.81
CA GLU A 519 46.86 -4.64 -11.07
C GLU A 519 47.29 -3.76 -9.87
N TYR A 520 46.33 -3.07 -9.24
CA TYR A 520 46.64 -2.19 -8.11
C TYR A 520 46.87 -2.96 -6.81
N LYS A 521 46.25 -4.13 -6.64
CA LYS A 521 46.51 -5.01 -5.50
C LYS A 521 47.95 -5.53 -5.57
N GLU A 522 48.35 -6.03 -6.74
CA GLU A 522 49.71 -6.54 -6.99
C GLU A 522 50.77 -5.47 -6.69
N ILE A 523 50.60 -4.24 -7.21
CA ILE A 523 51.52 -3.12 -6.94
C ILE A 523 51.61 -2.81 -5.43
N LEU A 524 50.50 -2.86 -4.70
CA LEU A 524 50.47 -2.53 -3.28
C LEU A 524 51.05 -3.65 -2.40
N GLU A 525 50.84 -4.91 -2.78
CA GLU A 525 51.43 -6.07 -2.11
C GLU A 525 52.94 -6.11 -2.33
N GLU A 526 53.42 -5.78 -3.53
CA GLU A 526 54.85 -5.71 -3.85
C GLU A 526 55.60 -4.69 -2.98
N ILE A 527 54.99 -3.53 -2.67
CA ILE A 527 55.60 -2.54 -1.77
C ILE A 527 55.45 -2.90 -0.27
N GLY A 528 54.74 -3.99 0.05
CA GLY A 528 54.58 -4.56 1.39
C GLY A 528 53.34 -4.09 2.15
N VAL A 529 52.24 -3.74 1.48
CA VAL A 529 50.98 -3.34 2.13
C VAL A 529 50.05 -4.55 2.28
N ASP A 530 49.88 -5.04 3.51
CA ASP A 530 49.09 -6.24 3.77
C ASP A 530 47.58 -6.00 3.93
N GLY A 531 46.79 -7.05 3.71
CA GLY A 531 45.35 -7.10 4.00
C GLY A 531 44.48 -6.36 2.98
N ILE A 532 44.96 -6.22 1.75
CA ILE A 532 44.22 -5.63 0.63
C ILE A 532 43.36 -6.72 -0.02
N ILE A 533 42.12 -6.36 -0.35
CA ILE A 533 41.19 -7.27 -1.01
C ILE A 533 40.94 -6.81 -2.45
N LEU A 534 40.60 -7.74 -3.34
CA LEU A 534 40.14 -7.38 -4.68
C LEU A 534 38.72 -6.83 -4.62
N ARG A 535 38.41 -5.91 -5.53
CA ARG A 535 37.05 -5.36 -5.69
C ARG A 535 36.03 -6.47 -6.04
N SER A 536 36.50 -7.57 -6.62
CA SER A 536 35.72 -8.80 -6.88
C SER A 536 35.54 -9.69 -5.64
N GLU A 537 36.46 -9.64 -4.68
CA GLU A 537 36.39 -10.40 -3.42
C GLU A 537 35.46 -9.72 -2.39
N VAL A 538 35.12 -8.44 -2.61
CA VAL A 538 34.17 -7.71 -1.76
C VAL A 538 32.77 -8.23 -2.03
N ASP A 539 32.25 -9.08 -1.14
CA ASP A 539 30.86 -9.48 -1.20
C ASP A 539 29.94 -8.30 -0.88
N ARG A 540 29.51 -7.59 -1.94
CA ARG A 540 28.58 -6.45 -1.84
C ARG A 540 27.19 -6.86 -1.33
N LYS A 541 26.93 -8.16 -1.16
CA LYS A 541 25.63 -8.72 -0.76
C LYS A 541 25.57 -8.96 0.75
N ASP A 542 26.69 -8.97 1.46
CA ASP A 542 26.71 -9.23 2.89
C ASP A 542 26.62 -7.93 3.73
N LYS A 543 25.43 -7.69 4.28
CA LYS A 543 25.11 -6.53 5.12
C LYS A 543 25.83 -6.54 6.46
N LYS A 544 26.38 -7.68 6.88
CA LYS A 544 26.95 -7.90 8.22
C LYS A 544 28.27 -7.12 8.46
N TYR A 545 28.96 -6.71 7.40
CA TYR A 545 30.27 -6.04 7.47
C TYR A 545 30.24 -4.50 7.41
N ARG A 546 29.11 -3.84 7.72
CA ARG A 546 29.10 -2.38 7.91
C ARG A 546 29.89 -2.03 9.19
N LYS A 547 31.21 -1.82 9.03
CA LYS A 547 32.14 -1.42 10.11
C LYS A 547 31.70 -0.13 10.80
N LEU A 548 32.08 0.01 12.08
CA LEU A 548 31.83 1.17 12.95
C LEU A 548 32.23 2.48 12.27
N THR A 549 31.26 3.28 11.89
CA THR A 549 31.52 4.61 11.33
C THR A 549 31.96 5.56 12.44
N LEU A 550 32.74 6.59 12.10
CA LEU A 550 33.16 7.63 13.05
C LEU A 550 31.97 8.30 13.76
N VAL A 551 30.86 8.49 13.04
CA VAL A 551 29.60 9.01 13.58
C VAL A 551 28.99 8.07 14.61
N TRP A 552 29.09 6.76 14.41
CA TRP A 552 28.60 5.78 15.37
C TRP A 552 29.40 5.84 16.67
N LYS A 553 30.73 5.88 16.58
CA LYS A 553 31.62 5.95 17.76
C LYS A 553 31.35 7.21 18.60
N ASN A 554 31.23 8.37 17.97
CA ASN A 554 30.96 9.62 18.69
C ASN A 554 29.60 9.61 19.41
N ASN A 555 28.57 9.03 18.80
CA ASN A 555 27.26 8.92 19.45
C ASN A 555 27.24 7.86 20.55
N PHE A 556 28.04 6.79 20.43
CA PHE A 556 28.19 5.82 21.50
C PHE A 556 28.80 6.45 22.77
N GLU A 557 29.87 7.23 22.63
CA GLU A 557 30.47 7.97 23.77
C GLU A 557 29.49 8.96 24.41
N LYS A 558 28.65 9.63 23.61
CA LYS A 558 27.57 10.47 24.14
C LYS A 558 26.57 9.66 24.97
N LEU A 559 26.14 8.51 24.48
CA LEU A 559 25.18 7.64 25.18
C LEU A 559 25.77 7.11 26.50
N LYS A 560 27.06 6.76 26.50
CA LYS A 560 27.80 6.35 27.69
C LYS A 560 27.87 7.47 28.73
N ALA A 561 28.21 8.69 28.32
CA ALA A 561 28.26 9.85 29.21
C ALA A 561 26.90 10.18 29.86
N LEU A 562 25.79 10.00 29.12
CA LEU A 562 24.44 10.19 29.68
C LEU A 562 24.09 9.12 30.72
N LYS A 563 24.47 7.86 30.47
CA LYS A 563 24.32 6.78 31.45
C LYS A 563 25.12 7.07 32.73
N GLU A 564 26.37 7.50 32.60
CA GLU A 564 27.24 7.85 33.74
C GLU A 564 26.69 9.03 34.56
N LYS A 565 25.92 9.93 33.95
CA LYS A 565 25.21 11.02 34.63
C LYS A 565 23.92 10.60 35.33
N GLY A 566 23.51 9.33 35.22
CA GLY A 566 22.29 8.80 35.84
C GLY A 566 21.01 8.99 35.01
N GLU A 567 21.12 9.38 33.72
CA GLU A 567 19.95 9.51 32.85
C GLU A 567 19.45 8.16 32.34
N ASN A 568 18.13 8.05 32.17
CA ASN A 568 17.52 6.84 31.63
C ASN A 568 17.67 6.78 30.10
N ILE A 569 18.79 6.23 29.64
CA ILE A 569 19.11 6.09 28.21
C ILE A 569 18.06 5.32 27.39
N ASN A 570 17.18 4.53 28.02
CA ASN A 570 16.14 3.76 27.34
C ASN A 570 14.95 4.62 26.90
N GLN A 571 14.74 5.79 27.51
CA GLN A 571 13.68 6.74 27.14
C GLN A 571 14.09 7.66 25.97
N ILE A 572 15.36 7.64 25.58
CA ILE A 572 15.86 8.44 24.45
C ILE A 572 15.29 7.88 23.13
N ASN A 573 14.51 8.72 22.45
CA ASN A 573 13.82 8.41 21.20
C ASN A 573 13.99 9.56 20.17
N GLN A 574 13.25 9.51 19.05
CA GLN A 574 13.35 10.53 17.99
C GLN A 574 12.95 11.95 18.46
N ASP A 575 12.21 12.05 19.56
CA ASP A 575 11.70 13.29 20.15
C ASP A 575 12.59 13.84 21.28
N TYR A 576 13.81 13.30 21.42
CA TYR A 576 14.81 13.80 22.37
C TYR A 576 15.13 15.27 22.08
N GLN A 577 14.75 16.15 23.01
CA GLN A 577 14.69 17.59 22.78
C GLN A 577 16.07 18.26 22.65
N GLU A 578 17.06 17.76 23.39
CA GLU A 578 18.41 18.35 23.43
C GLU A 578 19.20 18.09 22.14
N ASP A 579 19.06 16.91 21.54
CA ASP A 579 19.71 16.54 20.29
C ASP A 579 18.85 15.53 19.51
N LYS A 580 17.93 16.05 18.69
CA LYS A 580 17.04 15.23 17.84
C LYS A 580 17.79 14.26 16.93
N LYS A 581 19.00 14.65 16.47
CA LYS A 581 19.83 13.80 15.60
C LYS A 581 20.40 12.61 16.37
N PHE A 582 20.81 12.85 17.61
CA PHE A 582 21.23 11.80 18.53
C PHE A 582 20.08 10.88 18.94
N GLY A 583 18.91 11.43 19.29
CA GLY A 583 17.70 10.66 19.57
C GLY A 583 17.28 9.75 18.42
N THR A 584 17.30 10.28 17.20
CA THR A 584 17.08 9.51 15.95
C THR A 584 18.13 8.42 15.77
N TRP A 585 19.38 8.67 16.15
CA TRP A 585 20.45 7.68 16.09
C TRP A 585 20.24 6.53 17.09
N VAL A 586 19.81 6.81 18.34
CA VAL A 586 19.50 5.79 19.36
C VAL A 586 18.33 4.91 18.89
N SER A 587 17.24 5.51 18.43
CA SER A 587 16.12 4.77 17.82
C SER A 587 16.55 3.95 16.60
N SER A 588 17.51 4.47 15.82
CA SER A 588 18.05 3.75 14.67
C SER A 588 18.90 2.55 15.07
N GLN A 589 19.59 2.56 16.22
CA GLN A 589 20.36 1.38 16.68
C GLN A 589 19.41 0.28 17.15
N LYS A 590 18.36 0.61 17.93
CA LYS A 590 17.28 -0.31 18.30
C LYS A 590 16.67 -0.97 17.05
N ARG A 591 16.28 -0.17 16.05
CA ARG A 591 15.76 -0.67 14.77
C ARG A 591 16.76 -1.52 13.99
N ARG A 592 18.04 -1.13 13.96
CA ARG A 592 19.08 -1.88 13.24
C ARG A 592 19.33 -3.24 13.88
N TYR A 593 19.23 -3.34 15.20
CA TYR A 593 19.29 -4.60 15.94
C TYR A 593 18.13 -5.53 15.57
N THR A 594 16.88 -5.02 15.55
CA THR A 594 15.68 -5.78 15.16
C THR A 594 15.78 -6.42 13.76
N PHE A 595 16.53 -5.79 12.85
CA PHE A 595 16.68 -6.28 11.47
C PHE A 595 18.02 -6.98 11.18
N ASP A 596 18.74 -7.42 12.22
CA ASP A 596 20.08 -8.04 12.13
C ASP A 596 21.08 -7.20 11.28
N ASN A 597 20.93 -5.88 11.30
CA ASN A 597 21.79 -4.92 10.58
C ASN A 597 22.76 -4.18 11.53
N LEU A 598 22.88 -4.66 12.75
CA LEU A 598 23.86 -4.24 13.76
C LEU A 598 24.95 -5.32 13.83
N ASN A 599 26.22 -4.94 13.84
CA ASN A 599 27.31 -5.94 13.91
C ASN A 599 27.56 -6.38 15.37
N ASP A 600 28.21 -7.53 15.56
CA ASP A 600 28.39 -8.16 16.88
C ASP A 600 29.14 -7.23 17.87
N GLU A 601 30.13 -6.48 17.39
CA GLU A 601 30.86 -5.47 18.17
C GLU A 601 29.95 -4.31 18.64
N GLN A 602 29.04 -3.84 17.78
CA GLN A 602 28.05 -2.80 18.09
C GLN A 602 27.00 -3.28 19.09
N ILE A 603 26.60 -4.56 19.00
CA ILE A 603 25.65 -5.19 19.92
C ILE A 603 26.27 -5.24 21.31
N GLN A 604 27.46 -5.84 21.43
CA GLN A 604 28.16 -5.99 22.71
C GLN A 604 28.40 -4.63 23.39
N LEU A 605 28.81 -3.60 22.64
CA LEU A 605 29.01 -2.26 23.18
C LEU A 605 27.71 -1.65 23.75
N LEU A 606 26.58 -1.81 23.07
CA LEU A 606 25.29 -1.24 23.51
C LEU A 606 24.65 -2.04 24.65
N GLU A 607 24.80 -3.36 24.66
CA GLU A 607 24.36 -4.24 25.75
C GLU A 607 25.15 -3.97 27.03
N ASN A 608 26.47 -3.74 26.94
CA ASN A 608 27.28 -3.31 28.09
C ASN A 608 26.82 -1.97 28.69
N LEU A 609 26.08 -1.16 27.92
CA LEU A 609 25.45 0.06 28.41
C LEU A 609 24.02 -0.18 28.94
N ASP A 610 23.52 -1.41 29.07
CA ASP A 610 22.12 -1.73 29.43
C ASP A 610 21.08 -1.01 28.55
N LEU A 611 21.44 -0.70 27.31
CA LEU A 611 20.48 -0.21 26.33
C LEU A 611 19.59 -1.39 25.92
N LYS A 612 18.29 -1.30 26.17
CA LYS A 612 17.32 -2.33 25.79
C LYS A 612 17.23 -2.41 24.27
N LEU A 613 17.81 -3.47 23.74
CA LEU A 613 17.74 -3.89 22.35
C LEU A 613 16.76 -5.08 22.26
N SER A 614 15.50 -4.85 21.92
CA SER A 614 14.52 -5.94 21.74
C SER A 614 14.42 -6.38 20.28
N LYS A 615 14.33 -7.70 20.05
CA LYS A 615 13.84 -8.27 18.79
C LYS A 615 12.31 -8.27 18.72
N GLU A 616 11.66 -8.16 19.87
CA GLU A 616 10.22 -8.04 19.97
C GLU A 616 9.78 -6.60 19.72
N ASN A 617 8.81 -6.50 18.79
CA ASN A 617 7.90 -5.41 18.46
C ASN A 617 8.13 -4.64 17.15
N SER A 618 7.08 -4.75 16.30
CA SER A 618 6.62 -3.86 15.22
C SER A 618 6.96 -4.15 13.74
N THR A 619 8.02 -4.87 13.36
CA THR A 619 8.34 -5.06 11.93
C THR A 619 8.18 -6.47 11.39
N ASP A 620 8.36 -7.51 12.20
CA ASP A 620 8.09 -8.89 11.77
C ASP A 620 6.63 -9.25 11.90
N GLU A 621 5.92 -8.79 12.93
CA GLU A 621 4.44 -8.93 13.01
C GLU A 621 3.77 -8.22 11.83
N LYS A 622 4.24 -7.02 11.48
CA LYS A 622 3.73 -6.28 10.32
C LYS A 622 4.11 -6.97 9.01
N TRP A 623 5.31 -7.55 8.92
CA TRP A 623 5.72 -8.29 7.71
C TRP A 623 4.94 -9.59 7.57
N ASN A 624 4.77 -10.35 8.65
CA ASN A 624 3.97 -11.57 8.72
C ASN A 624 2.51 -11.25 8.39
N LEU A 625 1.93 -10.18 8.95
CA LEU A 625 0.60 -9.70 8.60
C LEU A 625 0.45 -9.48 7.09
N PHE A 626 1.34 -8.70 6.46
CA PHE A 626 1.24 -8.46 5.02
C PHE A 626 1.60 -9.70 4.17
N TYR A 627 2.40 -10.63 4.71
CA TYR A 627 2.69 -11.91 4.10
C TYR A 627 1.45 -12.82 4.12
N ASP A 628 0.77 -12.93 5.25
CA ASP A 628 -0.47 -13.68 5.41
C ASP A 628 -1.56 -13.10 4.50
N LEU A 629 -1.69 -11.76 4.45
CA LEU A 629 -2.57 -11.06 3.51
C LEU A 629 -2.24 -11.33 2.03
N LEU A 630 -0.96 -11.52 1.71
CA LEU A 630 -0.53 -11.87 0.36
C LEU A 630 -0.81 -13.35 0.04
N CYS A 631 -0.68 -14.25 1.02
CA CYS A 631 -1.08 -15.65 0.89
C CYS A 631 -2.58 -15.76 0.59
N GLU A 632 -3.42 -15.06 1.36
CA GLU A 632 -4.87 -15.00 1.14
C GLU A 632 -5.23 -14.40 -0.22
N TYR A 633 -4.51 -13.35 -0.64
CA TYR A 633 -4.65 -12.77 -1.97
C TYR A 633 -4.31 -13.78 -3.08
N LYS A 634 -3.22 -14.54 -2.92
CA LYS A 634 -2.79 -15.58 -3.88
C LYS A 634 -3.79 -16.72 -3.96
N ILE A 635 -4.35 -17.16 -2.83
CA ILE A 635 -5.43 -18.15 -2.78
C ILE A 635 -6.66 -17.66 -3.55
N SER A 636 -7.05 -16.39 -3.35
CA SER A 636 -8.26 -15.82 -3.95
C SER A 636 -8.12 -15.46 -5.44
N ASN A 637 -6.92 -15.08 -5.90
CA ASN A 637 -6.70 -14.53 -7.25
C ASN A 637 -5.77 -15.41 -8.12
N GLY A 638 -5.23 -16.51 -7.59
CA GLY A 638 -4.30 -17.40 -8.27
C GLY A 638 -2.90 -16.82 -8.52
N ASN A 639 -2.66 -15.56 -8.14
CA ASN A 639 -1.38 -14.87 -8.33
C ASN A 639 -1.11 -13.85 -7.21
N CYS A 640 0.11 -13.35 -7.11
CA CYS A 640 0.53 -12.35 -6.12
C CYS A 640 0.54 -10.91 -6.70
N ARG A 641 -0.21 -10.66 -7.78
CA ARG A 641 -0.25 -9.37 -8.50
C ARG A 641 -1.32 -8.46 -7.94
N VAL A 642 -1.11 -8.02 -6.70
CA VAL A 642 -1.98 -7.05 -6.05
C VAL A 642 -2.05 -5.78 -6.90
N THR A 643 -3.25 -5.24 -7.13
CA THR A 643 -3.43 -3.95 -7.81
C THR A 643 -3.63 -2.82 -6.81
N LYS A 644 -3.21 -1.60 -7.16
CA LYS A 644 -3.35 -0.43 -6.28
C LYS A 644 -4.80 -0.07 -5.94
N SER A 645 -5.75 -0.45 -6.81
CA SER A 645 -7.19 -0.26 -6.60
C SER A 645 -7.81 -1.32 -5.69
N PHE A 646 -7.21 -2.51 -5.60
CA PHE A 646 -7.64 -3.57 -4.70
C PHE A 646 -7.25 -3.25 -3.26
N ASP A 647 -5.95 -3.05 -3.03
CA ASP A 647 -5.43 -2.65 -1.72
C ASP A 647 -4.13 -1.87 -1.93
N LYS A 648 -4.18 -0.57 -1.59
CA LYS A 648 -3.05 0.35 -1.74
C LYS A 648 -1.88 -0.01 -0.85
N GLU A 649 -2.14 -0.52 0.36
CA GLU A 649 -1.12 -0.85 1.35
C GLU A 649 -0.45 -2.17 1.00
N LEU A 650 -1.22 -3.22 0.71
CA LEU A 650 -0.69 -4.52 0.28
C LEU A 650 0.03 -4.43 -1.07
N TYR A 651 -0.46 -3.60 -2.01
CA TYR A 651 0.24 -3.26 -3.25
C TYR A 651 1.62 -2.64 -2.99
N THR A 652 1.66 -1.64 -2.11
CA THR A 652 2.88 -0.91 -1.75
C THR A 652 3.86 -1.84 -1.03
N TRP A 653 3.37 -2.70 -0.15
CA TRP A 653 4.16 -3.69 0.56
C TRP A 653 4.74 -4.74 -0.40
N SER A 654 3.94 -5.32 -1.29
CA SER A 654 4.40 -6.29 -2.30
C SER A 654 5.48 -5.70 -3.22
N ALA A 655 5.29 -4.44 -3.65
CA ALA A 655 6.29 -3.71 -4.43
C ALA A 655 7.59 -3.48 -3.62
N SER A 656 7.46 -3.26 -2.31
CA SER A 656 8.62 -3.12 -1.41
C SER A 656 9.39 -4.43 -1.24
N GLN A 657 8.73 -5.60 -1.21
CA GLN A 657 9.40 -6.91 -1.15
C GLN A 657 10.19 -7.19 -2.43
N ARG A 658 9.60 -6.95 -3.61
CA ARG A 658 10.29 -7.06 -4.91
C ARG A 658 11.52 -6.16 -4.96
N ARG A 659 11.38 -4.90 -4.51
CA ARG A 659 12.50 -3.96 -4.41
C ARG A 659 13.57 -4.49 -3.43
N ALA A 660 13.17 -4.99 -2.27
CA ALA A 660 14.05 -5.47 -1.22
C ALA A 660 14.86 -6.69 -1.65
N LYS A 661 14.26 -7.66 -2.37
CA LYS A 661 14.98 -8.79 -2.99
C LYS A 661 15.96 -8.31 -4.05
N ARG A 662 15.55 -7.38 -4.93
CA ARG A 662 16.41 -6.82 -5.99
C ARG A 662 17.65 -6.13 -5.44
N ILE A 663 17.52 -5.36 -4.36
CA ILE A 663 18.66 -4.69 -3.70
C ILE A 663 19.33 -5.56 -2.63
N LYS A 664 18.96 -6.84 -2.52
CA LYS A 664 19.57 -7.86 -1.63
C LYS A 664 19.50 -7.48 -0.16
N THR A 665 18.35 -6.93 0.24
CA THR A 665 18.08 -6.47 1.60
C THR A 665 17.05 -7.31 2.34
N LEU A 666 16.35 -8.21 1.65
CA LEU A 666 15.37 -9.13 2.21
C LEU A 666 16.08 -10.37 2.78
N THR A 667 15.65 -10.87 3.94
CA THR A 667 16.28 -12.03 4.60
C THR A 667 15.97 -13.33 3.86
N PRO A 668 16.83 -14.36 3.94
CA PRO A 668 16.59 -15.66 3.30
C PRO A 668 15.27 -16.32 3.72
N GLU A 669 14.92 -16.23 5.00
CA GLU A 669 13.66 -16.77 5.54
C GLU A 669 12.43 -16.13 4.89
N LYS A 670 12.44 -14.80 4.70
CA LYS A 670 11.36 -14.06 4.03
C LYS A 670 11.29 -14.34 2.53
N ILE A 671 12.42 -14.66 1.92
CA ILE A 671 12.49 -15.10 0.52
C ILE A 671 11.87 -16.50 0.40
N ALA A 672 12.25 -17.43 1.28
CA ALA A 672 11.72 -18.80 1.29
C ALA A 672 10.20 -18.80 1.48
N LYS A 673 9.68 -18.04 2.45
CA LYS A 673 8.23 -17.84 2.65
C LYS A 673 7.55 -17.32 1.39
N LEU A 674 8.07 -16.25 0.77
CA LEU A 674 7.47 -15.73 -0.47
C LEU A 674 7.59 -16.70 -1.66
N GLU A 675 8.62 -17.53 -1.71
CA GLU A 675 8.77 -18.57 -2.74
C GLU A 675 7.79 -19.74 -2.54
N GLU A 676 7.43 -20.06 -1.30
CA GLU A 676 6.42 -21.06 -0.95
C GLU A 676 5.04 -20.74 -1.58
N ILE A 677 4.68 -19.45 -1.67
CA ILE A 677 3.43 -19.00 -2.31
C ILE A 677 3.59 -18.62 -3.78
N GLU A 678 4.68 -19.04 -4.43
CA GLU A 678 5.01 -18.70 -5.82
C GLU A 678 4.99 -17.18 -6.08
N PHE A 679 5.50 -16.38 -5.14
CA PHE A 679 5.49 -14.93 -5.26
C PHE A 679 6.25 -14.46 -6.50
N GLU A 680 5.55 -13.72 -7.37
CA GLU A 680 6.11 -13.22 -8.62
C GLU A 680 7.06 -12.05 -8.34
N TRP A 681 8.34 -12.37 -8.19
CA TRP A 681 9.43 -11.42 -7.96
C TRP A 681 9.62 -10.47 -9.14
N GLU A 682 9.42 -10.99 -10.34
CA GLU A 682 9.39 -10.24 -11.58
C GLU A 682 7.98 -10.29 -12.15
N LEU A 683 7.35 -9.12 -12.24
CA LEU A 683 6.10 -8.96 -12.96
C LEU A 683 6.47 -8.77 -14.43
N THR A 684 6.78 -9.87 -15.12
CA THR A 684 6.94 -9.84 -16.56
C THR A 684 5.61 -9.43 -17.20
N LEU A 685 5.64 -8.41 -18.06
CA LEU A 685 4.68 -8.35 -19.16
C LEU A 685 4.73 -9.73 -19.83
N ALA A 686 3.59 -10.40 -19.99
CA ALA A 686 3.57 -11.74 -20.55
C ALA A 686 4.38 -11.76 -21.87
N PRO A 687 5.17 -12.82 -22.10
CA PRO A 687 6.01 -12.92 -23.28
C PRO A 687 5.14 -12.86 -24.54
N THR A 688 5.60 -12.06 -25.49
CA THR A 688 5.24 -12.17 -26.90
C THR A 688 5.31 -13.63 -27.33
N LYS A 689 4.17 -14.23 -27.67
CA LYS A 689 4.17 -15.39 -28.57
C LYS A 689 4.67 -14.87 -29.92
N LYS A 690 5.99 -14.97 -30.12
CA LYS A 690 6.58 -15.03 -31.45
C LYS A 690 6.03 -16.28 -32.14
N ASN A 691 5.65 -16.08 -33.39
CA ASN A 691 5.38 -17.11 -34.38
C ASN A 691 6.44 -18.22 -34.36
N VAL A 692 5.98 -19.47 -34.42
CA VAL A 692 6.65 -20.51 -35.19
C VAL A 692 5.55 -21.15 -36.04
N LEU A 693 5.64 -20.80 -37.34
CA LEU A 693 5.09 -21.41 -38.55
C LEU A 693 3.66 -21.95 -38.55
#